data_AF-A0A368QYG3-F1
#
_entry.id   AF-A0A368QYG3-F1
#
_cell.length_a   1.000
_cell.length_b   1.000
_cell.length_c   1.000
_cell.angle_alpha   90.00
_cell.angle_beta   90.00
_cell.angle_gamma   90.00
#
_symmetry.space_group_name_H-M   'P 1'
#
loop_
_entity.id
_entity.type
_entity.pdbx_description
1 polymer ?
#
loop_
_entity_poly.entity_id
_entity_poly.type
_entity_poly.pdbx_seq_one_letter_code
_entity_poly.pdbx_strand_id
1 'polypeptide(L)'
;MILLKDEELICKVGDLMGRSHPIVTRIEALKLCQVLLRSSRGYNQLMASHYQPIVQGIIDAMSEIDESLLVTEGCRTALLALRYYGNHHRCFWSNSIDEVLYKILAGHCSSEHQTHQMRHGDLFNKDYKDIMNMHPYVWDILGYLAVHCNNEYLSVRKRKNSFLQALISCVCSLATDLTQRNSSTKFSKEDQEPALRAVLMMLLSPSQYIFSEASSKFLEVVVPLGDEYMNILMSSLESNATRNLTASFDCVKIMTNLMNLACLVIVQSNHSLSKRNAVDVLSTIIKECLHNHLYITRANIASHLQFCFDGSSCCYLTEEWEGENVLLFYGLMVLYNVLRKVSFVCIHCKKNLDAGIVCHDCREYYNEGFIRVLEHAFCQNLSPGPKSYIAHILSLFGLCGFPSKLGGKMRSALCDNELVDLELLLADGSSLSAHAAILSARCPKLLPSEKSLVRDGKSSDEWSRRSLYHVRMSDRVDSHALKKILEYAYTGFVTVDDDIVKPVKTLAKYCHLKSLREMLQKEQPRWNSDCPRYDLTAAVEPAEDSFSDIILEAQSNDEMECHHGSCELSTPHVHSHKVVLSMSCDYLRALFQSGMHESFAEAIRVPVGWEALNKLVQWFYSGELPRVPPDCRWKNMSAEEQLSRLKPYAELSSLAEFWFLEGVKEESLEVVASCLNSSTNASLDTISFAANLGQWELVDAAIGSVAHLYPRLRDSGQLEQLDEDVLNMLRAEYVRYLQHRGGSY
;
A
#
# COMPACT_ATOMS: atom_id res chain seq x y z
N MET A 1 11.46 2.60 19.22
CA MET A 1 10.70 1.32 19.24
C MET A 1 10.69 0.62 20.59
N ILE A 2 11.77 0.63 21.38
CA ILE A 2 11.72 0.26 22.81
C ILE A 2 10.75 1.18 23.57
N LEU A 3 10.83 2.49 23.29
CA LEU A 3 9.92 3.53 23.80
C LEU A 3 8.42 3.28 23.50
N LEU A 4 8.08 2.50 22.45
CA LEU A 4 6.68 2.21 22.08
C LEU A 4 6.09 1.01 22.83
N LYS A 5 6.88 0.32 23.66
CA LYS A 5 6.40 -0.72 24.58
C LYS A 5 6.04 -0.14 25.96
N ASP A 6 6.39 1.11 26.20
CA ASP A 6 6.13 1.82 27.45
C ASP A 6 4.85 2.66 27.28
N GLU A 7 3.71 2.09 27.70
CA GLU A 7 2.42 2.78 27.62
C GLU A 7 2.37 4.05 28.48
N GLU A 8 3.13 4.10 29.58
CA GLU A 8 3.22 5.26 30.45
C GLU A 8 3.91 6.43 29.73
N LEU A 9 4.98 6.14 28.98
CA LEU A 9 5.65 7.13 28.15
C LEU A 9 4.72 7.68 27.06
N ILE A 10 3.94 6.83 26.38
CA ILE A 10 3.02 7.25 25.32
C ILE A 10 1.95 8.21 25.87
N CYS A 11 1.37 7.89 27.03
CA CYS A 11 0.42 8.78 27.70
C CYS A 11 1.07 10.12 28.06
N LYS A 12 2.27 10.09 28.66
CA LYS A 12 3.01 11.29 29.05
C LYS A 12 3.35 12.20 27.87
N VAL A 13 3.63 11.65 26.68
CA VAL A 13 3.90 12.48 25.48
C VAL A 13 2.71 13.37 25.15
N GLY A 14 1.49 12.83 25.15
CA GLY A 14 0.27 13.61 24.91
C GLY A 14 0.06 14.70 25.97
N ASP A 15 0.28 14.36 27.24
CA ASP A 15 0.12 15.30 28.36
C ASP A 15 1.13 16.46 28.30
N LEU A 16 2.40 16.15 28.01
CA LEU A 16 3.49 17.13 27.93
C LEU A 16 3.33 18.13 26.78
N MET A 17 2.52 17.80 25.77
CA MET A 17 2.17 18.70 24.67
C MET A 17 1.13 19.76 25.07
N GLY A 18 0.41 19.53 26.18
CA GLY A 18 -0.67 20.38 26.67
C GLY A 18 -0.23 21.77 27.14
N ARG A 19 -1.17 22.72 27.18
CA ARG A 19 -0.92 24.13 27.55
C ARG A 19 -0.41 24.34 28.98
N SER A 20 -0.58 23.35 29.86
CA SER A 20 -0.09 23.39 31.25
C SER A 20 1.43 23.34 31.37
N HIS A 21 2.15 22.99 30.29
CA HIS A 21 3.60 22.82 30.30
C HIS A 21 4.34 24.01 29.64
N PRO A 22 5.60 24.27 30.04
CA PRO A 22 6.43 25.29 29.40
C PRO A 22 6.59 25.05 27.89
N ILE A 23 6.72 26.13 27.11
CA ILE A 23 6.87 26.08 25.63
C ILE A 23 7.98 25.12 25.19
N VAL A 24 9.15 25.17 25.85
CA VAL A 24 10.29 24.28 25.54
C VAL A 24 9.92 22.81 25.71
N THR A 25 9.20 22.47 26.78
CA THR A 25 8.74 21.09 27.04
C THR A 25 7.77 20.63 25.96
N ARG A 26 6.84 21.49 25.56
CA ARG A 26 5.86 21.19 24.50
C ARG A 26 6.55 20.97 23.15
N ILE A 27 7.54 21.79 22.81
CA ILE A 27 8.35 21.66 21.59
C ILE A 27 9.07 20.31 21.54
N GLU A 28 9.76 19.93 22.61
CA GLU A 28 10.47 18.65 22.65
C GLU A 28 9.53 17.44 22.66
N ALA A 29 8.35 17.57 23.29
CA ALA A 29 7.31 16.55 23.23
C ALA A 29 6.75 16.39 21.81
N LEU A 30 6.53 17.48 21.07
CA LEU A 30 6.13 17.46 19.66
C LEU A 30 7.19 16.78 18.78
N LYS A 31 8.47 17.15 18.92
CA LYS A 31 9.57 16.51 18.18
C LYS A 31 9.66 15.01 18.46
N LEU A 32 9.51 14.61 19.72
CA LEU A 32 9.46 13.19 20.08
C LEU A 32 8.26 12.49 19.40
N CYS A 33 7.08 13.11 19.45
CA CYS A 33 5.88 12.62 18.79
C CYS A 33 6.10 12.44 17.27
N GLN A 34 6.74 13.41 16.60
CA GLN A 34 7.10 13.31 15.18
C GLN A 34 8.00 12.10 14.90
N VAL A 35 9.02 11.84 15.73
CA VAL A 35 9.87 10.64 15.58
C VAL A 35 9.04 9.35 15.65
N LEU A 36 8.06 9.28 16.55
CA LEU A 36 7.20 8.12 16.72
C LEU A 36 6.23 7.94 15.53
N LEU A 37 5.67 9.03 15.00
CA LEU A 37 4.71 9.03 13.88
C LEU A 37 5.33 8.69 12.52
N ARG A 38 6.66 8.67 12.38
CA ARG A 38 7.35 8.37 11.10
C ARG A 38 7.17 6.95 10.58
N SER A 39 6.92 5.99 11.47
CA SER A 39 6.71 4.59 11.06
C SER A 39 5.24 4.24 11.15
N SER A 40 4.72 3.45 10.19
CA SER A 40 3.32 2.97 10.21
C SER A 40 2.98 2.25 11.54
N ARG A 41 3.92 1.49 12.10
CA ARG A 41 3.75 0.84 13.41
C ARG A 41 3.72 1.83 14.57
N GLY A 42 4.62 2.81 14.58
CA GLY A 42 4.62 3.87 15.61
C GLY A 42 3.35 4.69 15.56
N TYR A 43 2.89 5.03 14.35
CA TYR A 43 1.58 5.62 14.12
C TYR A 43 0.45 4.77 14.71
N ASN A 44 0.38 3.48 14.35
CA ASN A 44 -0.69 2.59 14.82
C ASN A 44 -0.73 2.49 16.36
N GLN A 45 0.42 2.38 17.01
CA GLN A 45 0.49 2.29 18.47
C GLN A 45 0.09 3.61 19.14
N LEU A 46 0.55 4.74 18.62
CA LEU A 46 0.30 6.06 19.19
C LEU A 46 -1.16 6.51 18.98
N MET A 47 -1.68 6.29 17.77
CA MET A 47 -2.97 6.83 17.32
C MET A 47 -4.16 5.88 17.55
N ALA A 48 -3.94 4.59 17.80
CA ALA A 48 -5.05 3.68 18.12
C ALA A 48 -5.67 3.99 19.49
N SER A 49 -4.83 4.18 20.52
CA SER A 49 -5.29 4.31 21.92
C SER A 49 -5.23 5.74 22.47
N HIS A 50 -4.38 6.62 21.93
CA HIS A 50 -4.07 7.92 22.55
C HIS A 50 -4.28 9.12 21.61
N TYR A 51 -5.01 8.96 20.51
CA TYR A 51 -5.15 10.05 19.53
C TYR A 51 -5.80 11.33 20.09
N GLN A 52 -6.65 11.26 21.11
CA GLN A 52 -7.32 12.44 21.67
C GLN A 52 -6.33 13.44 22.30
N PRO A 53 -5.55 13.07 23.34
CA PRO A 53 -4.52 13.95 23.92
C PRO A 53 -3.54 14.50 22.88
N ILE A 54 -3.12 13.67 21.93
CA ILE A 54 -2.15 14.05 20.89
C ILE A 54 -2.74 15.11 19.96
N VAL A 55 -3.96 14.90 19.45
CA VAL A 55 -4.64 15.89 18.60
C VAL A 55 -4.86 17.20 19.35
N GLN A 56 -5.25 17.13 20.63
CA GLN A 56 -5.42 18.32 21.46
C GLN A 56 -4.10 19.09 21.62
N GLY A 57 -3.01 18.40 21.96
CA GLY A 57 -1.68 19.01 22.09
C GLY A 57 -1.17 19.64 20.78
N ILE A 58 -1.45 19.00 19.63
CA ILE A 58 -1.14 19.56 18.29
C ILE A 58 -1.91 20.87 18.07
N ILE A 59 -3.23 20.86 18.30
CA ILE A 59 -4.09 22.02 18.08
C ILE A 59 -3.72 23.16 19.03
N ASP A 60 -3.42 22.83 20.28
CA ASP A 60 -2.95 23.80 21.25
C ASP A 60 -1.62 24.41 20.87
N ALA A 61 -0.69 23.65 20.30
CA ALA A 61 0.58 24.19 19.80
C ALA A 61 0.37 25.11 18.58
N MET A 62 -0.48 24.70 17.65
CA MET A 62 -0.81 25.49 16.45
C MET A 62 -1.61 26.78 16.76
N SER A 63 -2.28 26.84 17.92
CA SER A 63 -3.08 28.00 18.31
C SER A 63 -2.27 29.13 18.95
N GLU A 64 -1.02 28.88 19.36
CA GLU A 64 -0.11 29.88 19.96
C GLU A 64 0.60 30.69 18.86
N ILE A 65 -0.15 31.51 18.12
CA ILE A 65 0.33 32.20 16.90
C ILE A 65 1.56 33.09 17.17
N ASP A 66 1.75 33.54 18.41
CA ASP A 66 2.89 34.35 18.85
C ASP A 66 4.19 33.54 18.95
N GLU A 67 4.11 32.21 19.04
CA GLU A 67 5.24 31.30 19.26
C GLU A 67 5.57 30.52 17.98
N SER A 68 6.22 31.21 17.04
CA SER A 68 6.54 30.70 15.69
C SER A 68 7.13 29.28 15.65
N LEU A 69 8.08 28.96 16.54
CA LEU A 69 8.69 27.64 16.61
C LEU A 69 7.69 26.55 17.08
N LEU A 70 6.87 26.87 18.08
CA LEU A 70 5.86 25.95 18.59
C LEU A 70 4.78 25.67 17.54
N VAL A 71 4.34 26.70 16.79
CA VAL A 71 3.41 26.55 15.67
C VAL A 71 4.01 25.69 14.57
N THR A 72 5.29 25.90 14.23
CA THR A 72 6.01 25.09 13.24
C THR A 72 6.01 23.61 13.61
N GLU A 73 6.39 23.30 14.85
CA GLU A 73 6.45 21.92 15.34
C GLU A 73 5.04 21.31 15.49
N GLY A 74 4.03 22.11 15.84
CA GLY A 74 2.63 21.73 15.81
C GLY A 74 2.18 21.32 14.40
N CYS A 75 2.45 22.15 13.39
CA CYS A 75 2.11 21.88 12.00
C CYS A 75 2.84 20.64 11.45
N ARG A 76 4.13 20.50 11.74
CA ARG A 76 4.93 19.31 11.39
C ARG A 76 4.34 18.02 11.97
N THR A 77 3.95 18.06 13.24
CA THR A 77 3.32 16.93 13.91
C THR A 77 1.94 16.62 13.34
N ALA A 78 1.15 17.65 13.03
CA ALA A 78 -0.15 17.51 12.37
C ALA A 78 -0.02 16.80 11.02
N LEU A 79 0.95 17.21 10.18
CA LEU A 79 1.19 16.58 8.88
C LEU A 79 1.54 15.10 9.00
N LEU A 80 2.37 14.71 9.97
CA LEU A 80 2.69 13.30 10.18
C LEU A 80 1.49 12.50 10.70
N ALA A 81 0.69 13.08 11.59
CA ALA A 81 -0.50 12.44 12.13
C ALA A 81 -1.60 12.25 11.07
N LEU A 82 -1.79 13.24 10.19
CA LEU A 82 -2.87 13.27 9.20
C LEU A 82 -2.58 12.47 7.92
N ARG A 83 -1.36 11.95 7.74
CA ARG A 83 -1.00 11.11 6.58
C ARG A 83 -1.84 9.83 6.50
N TYR A 84 -2.24 9.26 7.62
CA TYR A 84 -2.96 7.99 7.63
C TYR A 84 -4.42 8.20 8.01
N TYR A 85 -5.35 7.59 7.30
CA TYR A 85 -6.77 7.66 7.61
C TYR A 85 -7.09 7.09 9.01
N GLY A 86 -7.96 7.77 9.77
CA GLY A 86 -8.41 7.26 11.07
C GLY A 86 -9.27 8.23 11.87
N ASN A 87 -9.76 7.79 13.03
CA ASN A 87 -10.70 8.52 13.89
C ASN A 87 -10.19 9.89 14.36
N HIS A 88 -8.87 10.08 14.42
CA HIS A 88 -8.24 11.35 14.78
C HIS A 88 -8.60 12.49 13.81
N HIS A 89 -8.92 12.22 12.53
CA HIS A 89 -9.43 13.24 11.61
C HIS A 89 -10.70 13.91 12.14
N ARG A 90 -11.64 13.12 12.65
CA ARG A 90 -12.86 13.63 13.30
C ARG A 90 -12.52 14.47 14.53
N CYS A 91 -11.48 14.08 15.29
CA CYS A 91 -11.01 14.83 16.44
C CYS A 91 -10.47 16.21 16.06
N PHE A 92 -9.69 16.31 14.98
CA PHE A 92 -9.22 17.61 14.45
C PHE A 92 -10.38 18.52 14.07
N TRP A 93 -11.37 18.00 13.33
CA TRP A 93 -12.58 18.76 12.98
C TRP A 93 -13.39 19.19 14.20
N SER A 94 -13.52 18.31 15.20
CA SER A 94 -14.27 18.61 16.44
C SER A 94 -13.60 19.71 17.27
N ASN A 95 -12.28 19.84 17.17
CA ASN A 95 -11.48 20.86 17.85
C ASN A 95 -11.20 22.11 16.99
N SER A 96 -12.04 22.38 15.99
CA SER A 96 -12.02 23.64 15.24
C SER A 96 -10.72 23.95 14.51
N ILE A 97 -10.05 22.92 13.98
CA ILE A 97 -8.79 23.07 13.23
C ILE A 97 -8.89 24.09 12.09
N ASP A 98 -10.04 24.24 11.44
CA ASP A 98 -10.27 25.22 10.38
C ASP A 98 -10.10 26.67 10.87
N GLU A 99 -10.55 26.98 12.08
CA GLU A 99 -10.34 28.30 12.69
C GLU A 99 -8.85 28.53 12.98
N VAL A 100 -8.14 27.51 13.47
CA VAL A 100 -6.70 27.58 13.77
C VAL A 100 -5.90 27.81 12.49
N LEU A 101 -6.16 27.04 11.44
CA LEU A 101 -5.52 27.20 10.13
C LEU A 101 -5.78 28.59 9.53
N TYR A 102 -7.03 29.08 9.64
CA TYR A 102 -7.37 30.42 9.17
C TYR A 102 -6.58 31.51 9.92
N LYS A 103 -6.48 31.39 11.25
CA LYS A 103 -5.71 32.36 12.06
C LYS A 103 -4.22 32.34 11.76
N ILE A 104 -3.63 31.16 11.49
CA ILE A 104 -2.22 31.06 11.07
C ILE A 104 -1.98 31.85 9.78
N LEU A 105 -2.90 31.77 8.81
CA LEU A 105 -2.79 32.50 7.54
C LEU A 105 -3.08 34.01 7.70
N ALA A 106 -4.11 34.36 8.48
CA ALA A 106 -4.51 35.74 8.68
C ALA A 106 -3.54 36.53 9.58
N GLY A 107 -2.73 35.84 10.40
CA GLY A 107 -1.89 36.46 11.42
C GLY A 107 -2.70 37.35 12.37
N HIS A 108 -2.11 38.45 12.84
CA HIS A 108 -2.78 39.41 13.74
C HIS A 108 -3.90 40.26 13.11
N CYS A 109 -4.31 40.01 11.85
CA CYS A 109 -5.29 40.83 11.15
C CYS A 109 -6.76 40.56 11.52
N SER A 110 -7.04 40.03 12.72
CA SER A 110 -8.41 39.79 13.19
C SER A 110 -8.93 40.94 14.04
N SER A 111 -9.49 41.97 13.39
CA SER A 111 -10.58 42.74 14.03
C SER A 111 -11.90 41.99 13.76
N GLU A 112 -12.72 41.81 14.79
CA GLU A 112 -13.95 40.99 14.78
C GLU A 112 -15.03 41.45 13.78
N HIS A 113 -14.80 42.53 13.03
CA HIS A 113 -15.77 43.10 12.08
C HIS A 113 -15.42 42.89 10.59
N GLN A 114 -14.31 42.22 10.27
CA GLN A 114 -13.86 42.00 8.88
C GLN A 114 -13.92 40.55 8.38
N THR A 115 -14.44 39.61 9.17
CA THR A 115 -14.57 38.18 8.81
C THR A 115 -15.49 37.90 7.62
N HIS A 116 -16.30 38.88 7.18
CA HIS A 116 -17.21 38.73 6.04
C HIS A 116 -16.71 39.39 4.74
N GLN A 117 -15.57 40.09 4.74
CA GLN A 117 -15.19 40.96 3.62
C GLN A 117 -13.68 41.07 3.32
N MET A 118 -12.80 40.23 3.89
CA MET A 118 -11.40 40.24 3.46
C MET A 118 -11.30 39.73 2.01
N ARG A 119 -10.89 40.62 1.09
CA ARG A 119 -10.66 40.28 -0.31
C ARG A 119 -9.33 39.57 -0.47
N HIS A 120 -9.31 38.59 -1.37
CA HIS A 120 -8.17 37.73 -1.76
C HIS A 120 -6.81 38.44 -1.89
N GLY A 121 -6.79 39.70 -2.35
CA GLY A 121 -5.56 40.48 -2.48
C GLY A 121 -4.91 40.87 -1.14
N ASP A 122 -5.68 41.07 -0.06
CA ASP A 122 -5.14 41.66 1.18
C ASP A 122 -4.41 40.65 2.08
N LEU A 123 -4.65 39.35 1.90
CA LEU A 123 -3.95 38.27 2.62
C LEU A 123 -2.50 38.10 2.12
N PHE A 124 -2.25 38.40 0.84
CA PHE A 124 -0.99 38.09 0.16
C PHE A 124 -0.19 39.32 -0.32
N ASN A 125 -0.73 40.53 -0.17
CA ASN A 125 -0.15 41.77 -0.73
C ASN A 125 0.56 42.66 0.31
N LYS A 126 0.83 42.15 1.51
CA LYS A 126 1.71 42.84 2.48
C LYS A 126 3.14 42.36 2.30
N ASP A 127 4.10 43.25 2.41
CA ASP A 127 5.53 42.92 2.46
C ASP A 127 5.82 42.04 3.69
N TYR A 128 5.54 40.74 3.57
CA TYR A 128 5.75 39.71 4.59
C TYR A 128 7.25 39.38 4.65
N LYS A 129 8.01 40.21 5.36
CA LYS A 129 9.43 39.93 5.65
C LYS A 129 9.66 39.18 6.97
N ASP A 130 8.66 39.05 7.84
CA ASP A 130 8.86 38.57 9.22
C ASP A 130 7.91 37.46 9.72
N ILE A 131 7.03 36.90 8.87
CA ILE A 131 6.28 35.68 9.24
C ILE A 131 6.88 34.53 8.44
N MET A 132 7.42 33.55 9.17
CA MET A 132 7.83 32.24 8.65
C MET A 132 6.82 31.77 7.60
N ASN A 133 7.28 31.29 6.45
CA ASN A 133 6.40 30.84 5.37
C ASN A 133 5.59 29.58 5.80
N MET A 134 4.51 29.78 6.57
CA MET A 134 3.66 28.73 7.12
C MET A 134 2.57 28.30 6.13
N HIS A 135 2.40 29.01 5.02
CA HIS A 135 1.36 28.72 4.03
C HIS A 135 1.44 27.27 3.51
N PRO A 136 2.62 26.73 3.13
CA PRO A 136 2.74 25.35 2.67
C PRO A 136 2.21 24.33 3.68
N TYR A 137 2.53 24.51 4.97
CA TYR A 137 2.05 23.65 6.05
C TYR A 137 0.53 23.68 6.17
N VAL A 138 -0.07 24.88 6.13
CA VAL A 138 -1.52 25.05 6.25
C VAL A 138 -2.26 24.35 5.10
N TRP A 139 -1.78 24.53 3.86
CA TRP A 139 -2.41 23.90 2.69
C TRP A 139 -2.34 22.39 2.73
N ASP A 140 -1.19 21.83 3.09
CA ASP A 140 -1.04 20.39 3.20
C ASP A 140 -1.90 19.79 4.33
N ILE A 141 -1.96 20.44 5.50
CA ILE A 141 -2.83 20.00 6.60
C ILE A 141 -4.29 20.03 6.15
N LEU A 142 -4.72 21.10 5.48
CA LEU A 142 -6.08 21.25 4.98
C LEU A 142 -6.41 20.18 3.92
N GLY A 143 -5.48 19.88 3.01
CA GLY A 143 -5.60 18.81 2.02
C GLY A 143 -5.81 17.43 2.66
N TYR A 144 -4.95 17.05 3.60
CA TYR A 144 -5.09 15.76 4.32
C TYR A 144 -6.40 15.67 5.10
N LEU A 145 -6.79 16.74 5.78
CA LEU A 145 -8.08 16.79 6.48
C LEU A 145 -9.25 16.61 5.51
N ALA A 146 -9.19 17.24 4.33
CA ALA A 146 -10.23 17.21 3.33
C ALA A 146 -10.39 15.83 2.68
N VAL A 147 -9.29 15.20 2.23
CA VAL A 147 -9.34 13.93 1.49
C VAL A 147 -9.88 12.77 2.34
N HIS A 148 -9.78 12.88 3.66
CA HIS A 148 -10.24 11.91 4.64
C HIS A 148 -11.53 12.34 5.36
N CYS A 149 -12.16 13.44 4.95
CA CYS A 149 -13.36 13.98 5.61
C CYS A 149 -14.64 13.26 5.15
N ASN A 150 -15.32 12.57 6.07
CA ASN A 150 -16.67 12.05 5.83
C ASN A 150 -17.74 13.12 6.17
N ASN A 151 -18.88 13.10 5.47
CA ASN A 151 -19.99 14.05 5.68
C ASN A 151 -20.43 14.17 7.15
N GLU A 152 -20.38 13.07 7.90
CA GLU A 152 -20.75 13.03 9.33
C GLU A 152 -19.86 13.94 10.20
N TYR A 153 -18.60 14.15 9.83
CA TYR A 153 -17.65 14.92 10.64
C TYR A 153 -18.03 16.39 10.72
N LEU A 154 -18.58 16.94 9.63
CA LEU A 154 -19.03 18.33 9.55
C LEU A 154 -20.43 18.53 10.14
N SER A 155 -21.25 17.47 10.19
CA SER A 155 -22.63 17.53 10.70
C SER A 155 -22.75 17.82 12.20
N VAL A 156 -21.70 17.52 12.98
CA VAL A 156 -21.64 17.78 14.44
C VAL A 156 -21.63 19.29 14.72
N ARG A 157 -21.21 20.12 13.76
CA ARG A 157 -21.20 21.58 13.87
C ARG A 157 -22.47 22.18 13.27
N LYS A 158 -23.45 22.50 14.12
CA LYS A 158 -24.70 23.17 13.69
C LYS A 158 -24.57 24.66 13.38
N ARG A 159 -23.41 25.31 13.51
CA ARG A 159 -23.19 26.76 13.19
C ARG A 159 -21.69 27.08 13.11
N LYS A 160 -21.28 27.85 12.09
CA LYS A 160 -19.93 28.38 11.75
C LYS A 160 -19.05 27.54 10.80
N ASN A 161 -19.49 27.34 9.55
CA ASN A 161 -18.62 26.86 8.44
C ASN A 161 -17.86 28.01 7.72
N SER A 162 -17.89 29.23 8.26
CA SER A 162 -17.35 30.42 7.58
C SER A 162 -15.83 30.36 7.40
N PHE A 163 -15.08 29.78 8.34
CA PHE A 163 -13.61 29.68 8.24
C PHE A 163 -13.19 28.65 7.20
N LEU A 164 -13.78 27.45 7.23
CA LEU A 164 -13.52 26.43 6.21
C LEU A 164 -13.87 26.95 4.81
N GLN A 165 -15.00 27.64 4.64
CA GLN A 165 -15.36 28.26 3.37
C GLN A 165 -14.33 29.30 2.92
N ALA A 166 -13.86 30.16 3.83
CA ALA A 166 -12.82 31.14 3.53
C ALA A 166 -11.50 30.46 3.13
N LEU A 167 -11.08 29.40 3.84
CA LEU A 167 -9.89 28.61 3.50
C LEU A 167 -9.97 27.99 2.10
N ILE A 168 -11.11 27.35 1.78
CA ILE A 168 -11.35 26.76 0.46
C ILE A 168 -11.29 27.85 -0.63
N SER A 169 -11.91 29.00 -0.38
CA SER A 169 -11.87 30.14 -1.30
C SER A 169 -10.44 30.65 -1.51
N CYS A 170 -9.67 30.84 -0.43
CA CYS A 170 -8.28 31.30 -0.48
C CYS A 170 -7.38 30.35 -1.28
N VAL A 171 -7.43 29.05 -0.98
CA VAL A 171 -6.55 28.08 -1.64
C VAL A 171 -6.92 27.88 -3.12
N CYS A 172 -8.21 27.90 -3.46
CA CYS A 172 -8.65 27.85 -4.85
C CYS A 172 -8.15 29.07 -5.63
N SER A 173 -8.25 30.29 -5.07
CA SER A 173 -7.72 31.49 -5.71
C SER A 173 -6.21 31.45 -5.89
N LEU A 174 -5.46 31.03 -4.87
CA LEU A 174 -3.99 30.91 -4.93
C LEU A 174 -3.55 29.92 -6.02
N ALA A 175 -4.21 28.77 -6.09
CA ALA A 175 -3.96 27.76 -7.13
C ALA A 175 -4.16 28.32 -8.55
N THR A 176 -5.12 29.23 -8.74
CA THR A 176 -5.49 29.79 -10.05
C THR A 176 -4.77 31.09 -10.42
N ASP A 177 -4.46 31.99 -9.49
CA ASP A 177 -3.75 33.26 -9.78
C ASP A 177 -2.36 33.00 -10.39
N LEU A 178 -1.74 31.88 -10.03
CA LEU A 178 -0.43 31.43 -10.53
C LEU A 178 -0.51 30.76 -11.92
N THR A 179 -1.71 30.52 -12.43
CA THR A 179 -1.94 29.99 -13.78
C THR A 179 -2.20 31.08 -14.81
N GLN A 180 -2.60 32.28 -14.38
CA GLN A 180 -3.04 33.37 -15.24
C GLN A 180 -1.92 34.37 -15.62
N ARG A 181 -0.76 34.37 -14.95
CA ARG A 181 0.24 35.43 -15.16
C ARG A 181 1.69 34.95 -15.32
N ASN A 182 2.33 35.39 -16.41
CA ASN A 182 3.77 35.64 -16.50
C ASN A 182 4.21 36.83 -15.60
N SER A 183 3.54 37.09 -14.47
CA SER A 183 3.78 38.30 -13.69
C SER A 183 4.91 38.14 -12.70
N SER A 184 5.73 39.18 -12.65
CA SER A 184 6.77 39.50 -11.68
C SER A 184 6.30 39.65 -10.23
N THR A 185 5.15 39.09 -9.84
CA THR A 185 4.67 39.06 -8.45
C THR A 185 5.27 37.86 -7.74
N LYS A 186 6.10 38.15 -6.72
CA LYS A 186 6.95 37.24 -5.94
C LYS A 186 6.18 36.19 -5.11
N PHE A 187 5.42 35.30 -5.73
CA PHE A 187 5.06 34.05 -5.05
C PHE A 187 6.17 33.04 -5.29
N SER A 188 6.70 32.46 -4.22
CA SER A 188 7.73 31.42 -4.35
C SER A 188 7.10 30.18 -4.97
N LYS A 189 7.89 29.42 -5.75
CA LYS A 189 7.48 28.09 -6.24
C LYS A 189 7.06 27.13 -5.10
N GLU A 190 7.47 27.46 -3.87
CA GLU A 190 7.23 26.69 -2.64
C GLU A 190 5.78 26.74 -2.16
N ASP A 191 5.00 27.76 -2.52
CA ASP A 191 3.59 27.87 -2.10
C ASP A 191 2.61 27.29 -3.13
N GLN A 192 3.03 27.16 -4.38
CA GLN A 192 2.17 26.79 -5.50
C GLN A 192 1.74 25.32 -5.47
N GLU A 193 2.71 24.42 -5.27
CA GLU A 193 2.44 22.98 -5.25
C GLU A 193 1.55 22.57 -4.08
N PRO A 194 1.80 23.00 -2.83
CA PRO A 194 0.93 22.66 -1.70
C PRO A 194 -0.50 23.14 -1.88
N ALA A 195 -0.69 24.35 -2.44
CA ALA A 195 -2.01 24.89 -2.72
C ALA A 195 -2.76 24.06 -3.78
N LEU A 196 -2.12 23.75 -4.90
CA LEU A 196 -2.71 22.91 -5.95
C LEU A 196 -3.01 21.50 -5.43
N ARG A 197 -2.13 20.92 -4.63
CA ARG A 197 -2.30 19.61 -4.01
C ARG A 197 -3.48 19.60 -3.05
N ALA A 198 -3.61 20.64 -2.22
CA ALA A 198 -4.74 20.79 -1.32
C ALA A 198 -6.08 20.89 -2.08
N VAL A 199 -6.15 21.70 -3.15
CA VAL A 199 -7.33 21.78 -4.03
C VAL A 199 -7.65 20.41 -4.61
N LEU A 200 -6.67 19.70 -5.16
CA LEU A 200 -6.85 18.36 -5.72
C LEU A 200 -7.41 17.38 -4.67
N MET A 201 -6.85 17.38 -3.46
CA MET A 201 -7.31 16.56 -2.35
C MET A 201 -8.74 16.90 -1.89
N MET A 202 -9.14 18.18 -1.95
CA MET A 202 -10.53 18.59 -1.72
C MET A 202 -11.47 18.09 -2.82
N LEU A 203 -11.03 18.11 -4.07
CA LEU A 203 -11.78 17.57 -5.22
C LEU A 203 -11.87 16.03 -5.21
N LEU A 204 -11.06 15.37 -4.41
CA LEU A 204 -11.12 13.93 -4.13
C LEU A 204 -11.84 13.60 -2.81
N SER A 205 -12.33 14.62 -2.09
CA SER A 205 -12.94 14.43 -0.77
C SER A 205 -14.23 13.60 -0.85
N PRO A 206 -14.43 12.64 0.08
CA PRO A 206 -15.72 11.98 0.23
C PRO A 206 -16.80 12.88 0.85
N SER A 207 -16.42 14.06 1.38
CA SER A 207 -17.36 15.07 1.86
C SER A 207 -17.98 15.81 0.69
N GLN A 208 -19.28 15.65 0.50
CA GLN A 208 -20.02 16.33 -0.55
C GLN A 208 -19.96 17.86 -0.39
N TYR A 209 -19.94 18.35 0.85
CA TYR A 209 -19.77 19.78 1.14
C TYR A 209 -18.42 20.30 0.62
N ILE A 210 -17.31 19.69 1.06
CA ILE A 210 -15.95 20.15 0.69
C ILE A 210 -15.78 20.04 -0.82
N PHE A 211 -16.17 18.92 -1.42
CA PHE A 211 -16.12 18.72 -2.86
C PHE A 211 -16.90 19.81 -3.60
N SER A 212 -18.14 20.09 -3.19
CA SER A 212 -19.00 21.07 -3.86
C SER A 212 -18.48 22.49 -3.75
N GLU A 213 -18.00 22.90 -2.57
CA GLU A 213 -17.47 24.25 -2.33
C GLU A 213 -16.16 24.45 -3.10
N ALA A 214 -15.23 23.49 -3.02
CA ALA A 214 -13.97 23.55 -3.77
C ALA A 214 -14.20 23.55 -5.28
N SER A 215 -15.12 22.71 -5.77
CA SER A 215 -15.50 22.70 -7.19
C SER A 215 -16.08 24.03 -7.64
N SER A 216 -17.01 24.62 -6.86
CA SER A 216 -17.61 25.92 -7.17
C SER A 216 -16.55 27.02 -7.21
N LYS A 217 -15.70 27.12 -6.19
CA LYS A 217 -14.68 28.17 -6.09
C LYS A 217 -13.58 28.02 -7.13
N PHE A 218 -13.15 26.80 -7.42
CA PHE A 218 -12.21 26.55 -8.50
C PHE A 218 -12.80 26.93 -9.87
N LEU A 219 -14.06 26.59 -10.13
CA LEU A 219 -14.75 26.97 -11.37
C LEU A 219 -14.96 28.48 -11.50
N GLU A 220 -15.33 29.19 -10.42
CA GLU A 220 -15.50 30.65 -10.44
C GLU A 220 -14.26 31.36 -11.02
N VAL A 221 -13.06 30.85 -10.76
CA VAL A 221 -11.82 31.45 -11.25
C VAL A 221 -11.40 30.95 -12.63
N VAL A 222 -11.72 29.70 -12.98
CA VAL A 222 -11.32 29.12 -14.27
C VAL A 222 -12.32 29.40 -15.40
N VAL A 223 -13.62 29.46 -15.13
CA VAL A 223 -14.68 29.69 -16.14
C VAL A 223 -14.41 30.92 -17.04
N PRO A 224 -13.90 32.07 -16.54
CA PRO A 224 -13.54 33.20 -17.38
C PRO A 224 -12.46 32.91 -18.44
N LEU A 225 -11.64 31.87 -18.26
CA LEU A 225 -10.55 31.50 -19.17
C LEU A 225 -11.01 30.65 -20.37
N GLY A 226 -12.23 30.10 -20.32
CA GLY A 226 -12.81 29.29 -21.40
C GLY A 226 -12.05 27.99 -21.73
N ASP A 227 -12.44 27.36 -22.85
CA ASP A 227 -11.80 26.13 -23.36
C ASP A 227 -10.33 26.33 -23.79
N GLU A 228 -9.91 27.58 -23.97
CA GLU A 228 -8.56 27.96 -24.38
C GLU A 228 -7.51 27.58 -23.33
N TYR A 229 -7.85 27.65 -22.04
CA TYR A 229 -6.94 27.29 -20.95
C TYR A 229 -6.56 25.80 -20.94
N MET A 230 -7.53 24.91 -21.13
CA MET A 230 -7.29 23.46 -21.28
C MET A 230 -6.38 23.18 -22.48
N ASN A 231 -6.61 23.85 -23.61
CA ASN A 231 -5.79 23.70 -24.81
C ASN A 231 -4.36 24.22 -24.61
N ILE A 232 -4.17 25.31 -23.85
CA ILE A 232 -2.84 25.84 -23.49
C ILE A 232 -2.09 24.83 -22.62
N LEU A 233 -2.73 24.26 -21.59
CA LEU A 233 -2.12 23.24 -20.74
C LEU A 233 -1.71 22.01 -21.54
N MET A 234 -2.60 21.51 -22.41
CA MET A 234 -2.31 20.37 -23.27
C MET A 234 -1.20 20.65 -24.28
N SER A 235 -1.23 21.80 -24.95
CA SER A 235 -0.18 22.20 -25.90
C SER A 235 1.17 22.33 -25.21
N SER A 236 1.18 22.83 -23.98
CA SER A 236 2.37 22.88 -23.13
C SER A 236 2.90 21.48 -22.81
N LEU A 237 2.03 20.53 -22.43
CA LEU A 237 2.42 19.14 -22.19
C LEU A 237 2.92 18.46 -23.48
N GLU A 238 2.23 18.65 -24.60
CA GLU A 238 2.58 18.10 -25.92
C GLU A 238 3.94 18.62 -26.41
N SER A 239 4.18 19.92 -26.27
CA SER A 239 5.48 20.54 -26.63
C SER A 239 6.64 20.01 -25.81
N ASN A 240 6.39 19.60 -24.57
CA ASN A 240 7.41 18.96 -23.74
C ASN A 240 7.57 17.50 -24.14
N ALA A 241 6.49 16.74 -24.34
CA ALA A 241 6.56 15.33 -24.75
C ALA A 241 7.26 15.10 -26.10
N THR A 242 7.27 16.10 -26.98
CA THR A 242 7.87 16.02 -28.33
C THR A 242 9.31 16.57 -28.42
N ARG A 243 9.85 17.14 -27.33
CA ARG A 243 11.23 17.64 -27.32
C ARG A 243 12.22 16.46 -27.38
N ASN A 244 13.21 16.57 -28.27
CA ASN A 244 14.33 15.63 -28.32
C ASN A 244 15.02 15.53 -26.95
N LEU A 245 15.43 14.31 -26.57
CA LEU A 245 16.13 13.91 -25.32
C LEU A 245 17.37 14.76 -24.95
N THR A 246 17.82 15.65 -25.83
CA THR A 246 18.99 16.53 -25.66
C THR A 246 18.66 17.88 -25.01
N ALA A 247 17.39 18.24 -24.83
CA ALA A 247 16.97 19.47 -24.14
C ALA A 247 16.45 19.14 -22.73
N SER A 248 16.84 19.91 -21.71
CA SER A 248 16.35 19.70 -20.34
C SER A 248 14.85 19.93 -20.24
N PHE A 249 14.12 18.98 -19.67
CA PHE A 249 12.70 19.11 -19.34
C PHE A 249 12.52 20.03 -18.13
N ASP A 250 11.51 20.89 -18.17
CA ASP A 250 11.05 21.62 -16.98
C ASP A 250 10.04 20.75 -16.21
N CYS A 251 10.56 19.80 -15.43
CA CYS A 251 9.74 18.84 -14.66
C CYS A 251 8.73 19.54 -13.73
N VAL A 252 9.08 20.71 -13.18
CA VAL A 252 8.17 21.49 -12.31
C VAL A 252 7.00 22.04 -13.12
N LYS A 253 7.25 22.56 -14.32
CA LYS A 253 6.19 23.02 -15.22
C LYS A 253 5.31 21.87 -15.70
N ILE A 254 5.88 20.72 -16.04
CA ILE A 254 5.11 19.53 -16.43
C ILE A 254 4.19 19.11 -15.27
N MET A 255 4.73 18.97 -14.06
CA MET A 255 3.98 18.63 -12.86
C MET A 255 2.83 19.61 -12.61
N THR A 256 3.12 20.91 -12.62
CA THR A 256 2.12 21.96 -12.41
C THR A 256 0.99 21.88 -13.45
N ASN A 257 1.32 21.63 -14.71
CA ASN A 257 0.31 21.46 -15.76
C ASN A 257 -0.52 20.19 -15.55
N LEU A 258 0.09 19.08 -15.13
CA LEU A 258 -0.62 17.83 -14.81
C LEU A 258 -1.58 18.02 -13.62
N MET A 259 -1.16 18.70 -12.55
CA MET A 259 -2.02 18.99 -11.39
C MET A 259 -3.22 19.87 -11.76
N ASN A 260 -2.99 20.94 -12.52
CA ASN A 260 -4.07 21.79 -13.02
C ASN A 260 -5.03 20.99 -13.91
N LEU A 261 -4.50 20.19 -14.83
CA LEU A 261 -5.30 19.33 -15.69
C LEU A 261 -6.08 18.29 -14.87
N ALA A 262 -5.53 17.75 -13.78
CA ALA A 262 -6.25 16.85 -12.89
C ALA A 262 -7.45 17.54 -12.25
N CYS A 263 -7.27 18.73 -11.67
CA CYS A 263 -8.36 19.53 -11.10
C CYS A 263 -9.46 19.81 -12.13
N LEU A 264 -9.08 20.22 -13.34
CA LEU A 264 -10.02 20.53 -14.42
C LEU A 264 -10.81 19.29 -14.86
N VAL A 265 -10.11 18.18 -15.14
CA VAL A 265 -10.77 16.96 -15.62
C VAL A 265 -11.66 16.36 -14.53
N ILE A 266 -11.38 16.58 -13.24
CA ILE A 266 -12.29 16.16 -12.16
C ILE A 266 -13.59 16.98 -12.20
N VAL A 267 -13.50 18.31 -12.24
CA VAL A 267 -14.63 19.22 -12.07
C VAL A 267 -15.44 19.43 -13.37
N GLN A 268 -14.77 19.55 -14.51
CA GLN A 268 -15.38 19.83 -15.82
C GLN A 268 -15.48 18.55 -16.66
N SER A 269 -16.63 17.87 -16.61
CA SER A 269 -16.84 16.58 -17.26
C SER A 269 -17.10 16.61 -18.78
N ASN A 270 -17.52 17.75 -19.35
CA ASN A 270 -18.16 17.80 -20.68
C ASN A 270 -17.48 18.72 -21.71
N HIS A 271 -16.27 19.24 -21.45
CA HIS A 271 -15.62 20.20 -22.35
C HIS A 271 -14.86 19.57 -23.52
N SER A 272 -14.58 20.39 -24.54
CA SER A 272 -14.10 20.07 -25.91
C SER A 272 -12.68 19.49 -26.02
N LEU A 273 -12.13 18.92 -24.94
CA LEU A 273 -10.81 18.29 -24.98
C LEU A 273 -10.83 17.16 -26.01
N SER A 274 -9.89 17.20 -26.98
CA SER A 274 -9.65 16.04 -27.85
C SER A 274 -9.13 14.89 -27.00
N LYS A 275 -10.05 14.02 -26.54
CA LYS A 275 -9.75 12.91 -25.62
C LYS A 275 -8.65 12.00 -26.18
N ARG A 276 -8.60 11.84 -27.51
CA ARG A 276 -7.56 11.06 -28.19
C ARG A 276 -6.17 11.71 -28.05
N ASN A 277 -6.04 13.00 -28.38
CA ASN A 277 -4.76 13.71 -28.24
C ASN A 277 -4.28 13.73 -26.78
N ALA A 278 -5.21 13.94 -25.84
CA ALA A 278 -4.88 13.91 -24.42
C ALA A 278 -4.31 12.56 -23.95
N VAL A 279 -4.91 11.45 -24.39
CA VAL A 279 -4.41 10.11 -24.10
C VAL A 279 -3.01 9.89 -24.70
N ASP A 280 -2.78 10.28 -25.97
CA ASP A 280 -1.49 10.10 -26.65
C ASP A 280 -0.35 10.86 -25.95
N VAL A 281 -0.59 12.13 -25.56
CA VAL A 281 0.37 12.95 -24.82
C VAL A 281 0.65 12.37 -23.43
N LEU A 282 -0.39 11.99 -22.67
CA LEU A 282 -0.24 11.41 -21.34
C LEU A 282 0.46 10.05 -21.37
N SER A 283 0.14 9.20 -22.35
CA SER A 283 0.81 7.91 -22.55
C SER A 283 2.29 8.08 -22.83
N THR A 284 2.68 9.11 -23.60
CA THR A 284 4.10 9.43 -23.83
C THR A 284 4.78 9.84 -22.53
N ILE A 285 4.21 10.78 -21.76
CA ILE A 285 4.78 11.23 -20.48
C ILE A 285 4.93 10.06 -19.50
N ILE A 286 3.90 9.22 -19.36
CA ILE A 286 3.94 8.05 -18.46
C ILE A 286 5.03 7.06 -18.88
N LYS A 287 5.18 6.79 -20.18
CA LYS A 287 6.27 5.95 -20.68
C LYS A 287 7.63 6.53 -20.32
N GLU A 288 7.86 7.82 -20.54
CA GLU A 288 9.14 8.47 -20.19
C GLU A 288 9.40 8.45 -18.67
N CYS A 289 8.37 8.55 -17.83
CA CYS A 289 8.50 8.38 -16.39
C CYS A 289 8.86 6.94 -16.00
N LEU A 290 8.26 5.93 -16.64
CA LEU A 290 8.56 4.51 -16.37
C LEU A 290 9.96 4.10 -16.82
N HIS A 291 10.53 4.75 -17.85
CA HIS A 291 11.93 4.57 -18.26
C HIS A 291 12.92 5.46 -17.47
N ASN A 292 12.46 6.18 -16.45
CA ASN A 292 13.25 7.12 -15.65
C ASN A 292 13.88 8.29 -16.44
N HIS A 293 13.38 8.61 -17.63
CA HIS A 293 13.81 9.79 -18.38
C HIS A 293 13.16 11.08 -17.86
N LEU A 294 11.95 10.99 -17.30
CA LEU A 294 11.25 12.08 -16.60
C LEU A 294 11.08 11.75 -15.13
N TYR A 295 11.82 12.46 -14.27
CA TYR A 295 11.87 12.18 -12.84
C TYR A 295 11.93 13.46 -12.01
N ILE A 296 11.07 13.55 -10.99
CA ILE A 296 11.13 14.59 -9.96
C ILE A 296 10.61 14.03 -8.64
N THR A 297 11.36 14.25 -7.56
CA THR A 297 10.93 13.82 -6.23
C THR A 297 10.21 14.93 -5.49
N ARG A 298 9.39 14.56 -4.51
CA ARG A 298 8.77 15.52 -3.59
C ARG A 298 9.80 16.39 -2.87
N ALA A 299 10.96 15.80 -2.53
CA ALA A 299 12.06 16.51 -1.90
C ALA A 299 12.60 17.67 -2.76
N ASN A 300 12.46 17.62 -4.09
CA ASN A 300 12.88 18.70 -4.99
C ASN A 300 11.93 19.92 -4.98
N ILE A 301 10.69 19.76 -4.50
CA ILE A 301 9.60 20.74 -4.71
C ILE A 301 8.90 21.19 -3.42
N ALA A 302 8.92 20.36 -2.36
CA ALA A 302 8.24 20.59 -1.10
C ALA A 302 9.21 20.34 0.08
N SER A 303 10.17 21.26 0.26
CA SER A 303 11.21 21.15 1.29
C SER A 303 10.64 21.18 2.71
N HIS A 304 9.49 21.83 2.93
CA HIS A 304 8.82 21.91 4.23
C HIS A 304 8.28 20.56 4.72
N LEU A 305 8.11 19.59 3.80
CA LEU A 305 7.75 18.20 4.09
C LEU A 305 8.97 17.31 4.39
N GLN A 306 10.19 17.81 4.19
CA GLN A 306 11.40 17.11 4.63
C GLN A 306 11.55 17.28 6.14
N PHE A 307 11.40 16.17 6.85
CA PHE A 307 11.66 16.14 8.28
C PHE A 307 13.14 15.76 8.51
N CYS A 308 14.03 16.75 8.58
CA CYS A 308 15.41 16.53 8.99
C CYS A 308 15.51 16.63 10.53
N PHE A 309 15.99 15.58 11.18
CA PHE A 309 16.50 15.68 12.56
C PHE A 309 18.02 15.67 12.50
N ASP A 310 18.68 16.34 13.44
CA ASP A 310 20.16 16.37 13.59
C ASP A 310 20.76 15.02 14.03
N GLY A 311 20.04 13.91 13.80
CA GLY A 311 20.47 12.55 14.10
C GLY A 311 20.02 11.57 13.02
N SER A 312 20.85 10.56 12.75
CA SER A 312 20.48 9.46 11.88
C SER A 312 19.34 8.65 12.52
N SER A 313 18.15 8.68 11.91
CA SER A 313 17.10 7.74 12.30
C SER A 313 17.47 6.36 11.79
N CYS A 314 17.48 5.35 12.67
CA CYS A 314 17.91 4.01 12.31
C CYS A 314 16.92 3.24 11.39
N CYS A 315 15.68 3.73 11.28
CA CYS A 315 14.59 3.06 10.57
C CYS A 315 14.30 3.81 9.26
N TYR A 316 14.22 3.07 8.16
CA TYR A 316 13.80 3.58 6.87
C TYR A 316 12.34 4.08 6.94
N LEU A 317 12.07 5.21 6.30
CA LEU A 317 10.72 5.78 6.17
C LEU A 317 9.91 4.90 5.21
N THR A 318 8.64 4.65 5.53
CA THR A 318 7.69 4.07 4.56
C THR A 318 7.68 4.93 3.29
N GLU A 319 7.71 4.26 2.13
CA GLU A 319 7.54 4.89 0.82
C GLU A 319 6.31 5.82 0.84
N GLU A 320 6.47 7.03 0.29
CA GLU A 320 5.33 7.92 0.11
C GLU A 320 4.30 7.24 -0.80
N TRP A 321 3.01 7.36 -0.47
CA TRP A 321 1.96 6.70 -1.25
C TRP A 321 1.98 7.11 -2.72
N GLU A 322 2.27 8.39 -3.01
CA GLU A 322 2.41 8.93 -4.36
C GLU A 322 3.64 8.38 -5.11
N GLY A 323 4.59 7.77 -4.38
CA GLY A 323 5.85 7.25 -4.89
C GLY A 323 6.92 8.32 -5.07
N GLU A 324 8.14 7.88 -5.38
CA GLU A 324 9.28 8.78 -5.54
C GLU A 324 9.13 9.71 -6.74
N ASN A 325 8.56 9.23 -7.86
CA ASN A 325 8.34 10.01 -9.06
C ASN A 325 6.93 10.63 -9.09
N VAL A 326 6.84 11.89 -8.66
CA VAL A 326 5.56 12.62 -8.54
C VAL A 326 4.88 12.85 -9.91
N LEU A 327 5.65 12.92 -10.99
CA LEU A 327 5.10 13.06 -12.36
C LEU A 327 4.32 11.83 -12.80
N LEU A 328 4.82 10.63 -12.49
CA LEU A 328 4.15 9.38 -12.81
C LEU A 328 2.78 9.33 -12.13
N PHE A 329 2.73 9.72 -10.85
CA PHE A 329 1.51 9.76 -10.06
C PHE A 329 0.44 10.68 -10.69
N TYR A 330 0.77 11.95 -10.93
CA TYR A 330 -0.20 12.89 -11.51
C TYR A 330 -0.55 12.53 -12.96
N GLY A 331 0.40 12.02 -13.75
CA GLY A 331 0.14 11.53 -15.10
C GLY A 331 -0.91 10.41 -15.14
N LEU A 332 -0.75 9.40 -14.27
CA LEU A 332 -1.71 8.30 -14.12
C LEU A 332 -3.07 8.79 -13.61
N MET A 333 -3.10 9.71 -12.65
CA MET A 333 -4.35 10.28 -12.13
C MET A 333 -5.12 11.02 -13.22
N VAL A 334 -4.46 11.90 -13.99
CA VAL A 334 -5.09 12.62 -15.10
C VAL A 334 -5.62 11.63 -16.13
N LEU A 335 -4.78 10.66 -16.54
CA LEU A 335 -5.16 9.66 -17.52
C LEU A 335 -6.41 8.88 -17.09
N TYR A 336 -6.47 8.40 -15.84
CA TYR A 336 -7.65 7.74 -15.30
C TYR A 336 -8.90 8.62 -15.41
N ASN A 337 -8.78 9.89 -15.02
CA ASN A 337 -9.89 10.85 -15.03
C ASN A 337 -10.36 11.21 -16.45
N VAL A 338 -9.45 11.23 -17.42
CA VAL A 338 -9.78 11.39 -18.84
C VAL A 338 -10.50 10.14 -19.33
N LEU A 339 -9.91 8.95 -19.15
CA LEU A 339 -10.43 7.68 -19.67
C LEU A 339 -11.78 7.29 -19.07
N ARG A 340 -12.00 7.49 -17.76
CA ARG A 340 -13.26 7.09 -17.11
C ARG A 340 -14.48 7.83 -17.66
N LYS A 341 -14.25 9.02 -18.26
CA LYS A 341 -15.26 9.88 -18.89
C LYS A 341 -15.30 9.75 -20.42
N VAL A 342 -14.44 8.93 -21.03
CA VAL A 342 -14.53 8.62 -22.47
C VAL A 342 -15.71 7.67 -22.68
N SER A 343 -16.67 8.07 -23.52
CA SER A 343 -17.59 7.12 -24.15
C SER A 343 -16.78 6.37 -25.20
N PHE A 344 -16.26 5.21 -24.84
CA PHE A 344 -15.58 4.35 -25.80
C PHE A 344 -16.63 3.92 -26.84
N VAL A 345 -16.38 4.25 -28.09
CA VAL A 345 -17.11 3.64 -29.21
C VAL A 345 -16.25 2.51 -29.71
N CYS A 346 -16.76 1.30 -29.54
CA CYS A 346 -16.13 0.09 -30.03
C CYS A 346 -15.97 0.18 -31.56
N ILE A 347 -14.74 0.20 -32.08
CA ILE A 347 -14.47 0.35 -33.52
C ILE A 347 -15.08 -0.82 -34.31
N HIS A 348 -15.05 -2.03 -33.73
CA HIS A 348 -15.55 -3.25 -34.35
C HIS A 348 -17.06 -3.42 -34.20
N CYS A 349 -17.61 -3.20 -33.01
CA CYS A 349 -19.01 -3.46 -32.68
C CYS A 349 -19.93 -2.24 -32.79
N LYS A 350 -19.39 -1.04 -33.04
CA LYS A 350 -20.11 0.25 -33.20
C LYS A 350 -21.08 0.58 -32.06
N LYS A 351 -20.97 -0.09 -30.92
CA LYS A 351 -21.77 0.17 -29.72
C LYS A 351 -21.11 1.27 -28.88
N ASN A 352 -21.93 2.17 -28.36
CA ASN A 352 -21.54 3.01 -27.24
C ASN A 352 -21.41 2.11 -26.02
N LEU A 353 -20.25 2.13 -25.37
CA LEU A 353 -20.04 1.38 -24.14
C LEU A 353 -20.73 2.12 -23.00
N ASP A 354 -22.03 1.90 -22.85
CA ASP A 354 -22.88 2.52 -21.82
C ASP A 354 -22.50 2.09 -20.39
N ALA A 355 -21.81 0.94 -20.22
CA ALA A 355 -21.22 0.51 -18.95
C ALA A 355 -19.71 0.79 -18.86
N GLY A 356 -19.11 1.17 -19.99
CA GLY A 356 -17.79 1.77 -20.08
C GLY A 356 -16.65 0.89 -19.61
N ILE A 357 -16.77 -0.42 -19.87
CA ILE A 357 -15.65 -1.33 -19.96
C ILE A 357 -15.48 -1.73 -21.42
N VAL A 358 -14.25 -1.68 -21.94
CA VAL A 358 -13.94 -2.07 -23.33
C VAL A 358 -14.28 -3.54 -23.57
N CYS A 359 -15.05 -3.86 -24.62
CA CYS A 359 -15.36 -5.26 -24.96
C CYS A 359 -14.11 -6.04 -25.39
N HIS A 360 -14.16 -7.37 -25.27
CA HIS A 360 -13.04 -8.28 -25.57
C HIS A 360 -12.28 -7.95 -26.86
N ASP A 361 -12.96 -7.85 -28.00
CA ASP A 361 -12.32 -7.59 -29.30
C ASP A 361 -11.61 -6.23 -29.39
N CYS A 362 -12.13 -5.22 -28.68
CA CYS A 362 -11.46 -3.91 -28.60
C CYS A 362 -10.31 -3.91 -27.60
N ARG A 363 -10.37 -4.76 -26.56
CA ARG A 363 -9.26 -4.94 -25.62
C ARG A 363 -8.02 -5.43 -26.35
N GLU A 364 -8.15 -6.39 -27.27
CA GLU A 364 -7.03 -6.87 -28.08
C GLU A 364 -6.38 -5.75 -28.93
N TYR A 365 -7.18 -4.86 -29.51
CA TYR A 365 -6.68 -3.71 -30.26
C TYR A 365 -5.87 -2.73 -29.40
N TYR A 366 -6.30 -2.47 -28.17
CA TYR A 366 -5.57 -1.61 -27.23
C TYR A 366 -4.43 -2.34 -26.48
N ASN A 367 -4.50 -3.68 -26.38
CA ASN A 367 -3.51 -4.54 -25.73
C ASN A 367 -2.16 -4.54 -26.45
N GLU A 368 -2.08 -4.28 -27.74
CA GLU A 368 -0.81 -4.28 -28.49
C GLU A 368 0.12 -3.09 -28.14
N GLY A 369 -0.34 -2.10 -27.36
CA GLY A 369 0.41 -0.87 -27.09
C GLY A 369 0.59 -0.53 -25.61
N PHE A 370 0.00 0.59 -25.20
CA PHE A 370 0.21 1.19 -23.87
C PHE A 370 -0.35 0.35 -22.71
N ILE A 371 -1.37 -0.49 -22.94
CA ILE A 371 -1.91 -1.38 -21.90
C ILE A 371 -0.85 -2.38 -21.42
N ARG A 372 -0.13 -3.04 -22.33
CA ARG A 372 0.99 -3.95 -21.96
C ARG A 372 2.07 -3.25 -21.15
N VAL A 373 2.36 -1.98 -21.45
CA VAL A 373 3.32 -1.17 -20.66
C VAL A 373 2.81 -0.99 -19.23
N LEU A 374 1.52 -0.71 -19.06
CA LEU A 374 0.89 -0.57 -17.75
C LEU A 374 0.83 -1.91 -17.00
N GLU A 375 0.50 -3.02 -17.66
CA GLU A 375 0.53 -4.36 -17.06
C GLU A 375 1.94 -4.74 -16.59
N HIS A 376 2.96 -4.48 -17.41
CA HIS A 376 4.34 -4.70 -17.03
C HIS A 376 4.76 -3.83 -15.83
N ALA A 377 4.44 -2.54 -15.85
CA ALA A 377 4.69 -1.64 -14.74
C ALA A 377 3.94 -2.05 -13.46
N PHE A 378 2.74 -2.61 -13.59
CA PHE A 378 1.93 -3.09 -12.47
C PHE A 378 2.59 -4.25 -11.71
N CYS A 379 3.38 -5.08 -12.42
CA CYS A 379 4.15 -6.18 -11.86
C CYS A 379 5.48 -5.74 -11.22
N GLN A 380 5.88 -4.47 -11.35
CA GLN A 380 7.09 -3.93 -10.73
C GLN A 380 6.83 -3.45 -9.30
N ASN A 381 7.92 -3.18 -8.57
CA ASN A 381 7.89 -2.59 -7.23
C ASN A 381 7.59 -1.08 -7.33
N LEU A 382 6.34 -0.75 -7.64
CA LEU A 382 5.82 0.62 -7.58
C LEU A 382 5.16 0.87 -6.22
N SER A 383 5.27 2.12 -5.76
CA SER A 383 4.56 2.58 -4.56
C SER A 383 3.03 2.47 -4.71
N PRO A 384 2.26 2.43 -3.61
CA PRO A 384 0.85 2.05 -3.64
C PRO A 384 -0.06 2.94 -4.50
N GLY A 385 0.20 4.24 -4.57
CA GLY A 385 -0.58 5.22 -5.35
C GLY A 385 -0.50 4.97 -6.85
N PRO A 386 0.69 5.03 -7.48
CA PRO A 386 0.86 4.66 -8.89
C PRO A 386 0.30 3.29 -9.21
N LYS A 387 0.57 2.27 -8.37
CA LYS A 387 0.03 0.92 -8.55
C LYS A 387 -1.50 0.89 -8.53
N SER A 388 -2.12 1.61 -7.59
CA SER A 388 -3.58 1.73 -7.50
C SER A 388 -4.19 2.40 -8.73
N TYR A 389 -3.59 3.50 -9.22
CA TYR A 389 -4.08 4.15 -10.43
C TYR A 389 -3.95 3.28 -11.67
N ILE A 390 -2.84 2.53 -11.82
CA ILE A 390 -2.68 1.57 -12.91
C ILE A 390 -3.79 0.51 -12.85
N ALA A 391 -4.05 -0.09 -11.68
CA ALA A 391 -5.15 -1.05 -11.51
C ALA A 391 -6.50 -0.46 -11.93
N HIS A 392 -6.79 0.79 -11.53
CA HIS A 392 -8.05 1.45 -11.88
C HIS A 392 -8.13 1.80 -13.38
N ILE A 393 -7.02 2.19 -14.02
CA ILE A 393 -6.96 2.39 -15.47
C ILE A 393 -7.23 1.08 -16.20
N LEU A 394 -6.54 -0.01 -15.82
CA LEU A 394 -6.73 -1.34 -16.39
C LEU A 394 -8.17 -1.84 -16.22
N SER A 395 -8.83 -1.49 -15.10
CA SER A 395 -10.23 -1.84 -14.86
C SER A 395 -11.21 -1.22 -15.86
N LEU A 396 -10.87 -0.07 -16.47
CA LEU A 396 -11.65 0.53 -17.56
C LEU A 396 -11.62 -0.32 -18.84
N PHE A 397 -10.66 -1.23 -18.94
CA PHE A 397 -10.54 -2.23 -20.00
C PHE A 397 -11.02 -3.62 -19.54
N GLY A 398 -11.60 -3.73 -18.35
CA GLY A 398 -12.16 -4.96 -17.80
C GLY A 398 -11.15 -5.84 -17.08
N LEU A 399 -9.90 -5.38 -16.94
CA LEU A 399 -8.85 -6.05 -16.19
C LEU A 399 -8.92 -5.55 -14.73
N CYS A 400 -9.74 -6.18 -13.90
CA CYS A 400 -10.07 -5.69 -12.56
C CYS A 400 -9.33 -6.47 -11.48
N GLY A 401 -8.56 -5.79 -10.62
CA GLY A 401 -7.92 -6.42 -9.46
C GLY A 401 -6.44 -6.14 -9.31
N PHE A 402 -5.81 -6.93 -8.44
CA PHE A 402 -4.39 -6.88 -8.13
C PHE A 402 -3.82 -8.30 -8.27
N PRO A 403 -3.29 -8.67 -9.45
CA PRO A 403 -2.63 -9.96 -9.63
C PRO A 403 -1.48 -10.17 -8.64
N SER A 404 -1.32 -11.42 -8.21
CA SER A 404 -0.24 -11.87 -7.33
C SER A 404 0.27 -13.25 -7.76
N LYS A 405 1.49 -13.61 -7.36
CA LYS A 405 2.06 -14.94 -7.59
C LYS A 405 1.15 -16.04 -7.02
N LEU A 406 0.71 -15.86 -5.77
CA LEU A 406 -0.18 -16.81 -5.10
C LEU A 406 -1.54 -16.93 -5.81
N GLY A 407 -2.13 -15.80 -6.23
CA GLY A 407 -3.37 -15.81 -7.00
C GLY A 407 -3.23 -16.52 -8.35
N GLY A 408 -2.05 -16.42 -8.98
CA GLY A 408 -1.71 -17.19 -10.17
C GLY A 408 -1.69 -18.70 -9.92
N LYS A 409 -1.07 -19.14 -8.81
CA LYS A 409 -1.06 -20.55 -8.38
C LYS A 409 -2.48 -21.07 -8.11
N MET A 410 -3.30 -20.29 -7.40
CA MET A 410 -4.67 -20.66 -7.06
C MET A 410 -5.63 -20.66 -8.28
N ARG A 411 -5.28 -19.96 -9.37
CA ARG A 411 -6.05 -20.03 -10.63
C ARG A 411 -6.18 -21.48 -11.14
N SER A 412 -5.12 -22.27 -11.01
CA SER A 412 -5.11 -23.68 -11.43
C SER A 412 -6.10 -24.52 -10.61
N ALA A 413 -6.17 -24.32 -9.29
CA ALA A 413 -7.16 -25.01 -8.44
C ALA A 413 -8.61 -24.77 -8.87
N LEU A 414 -8.94 -23.57 -9.37
CA LEU A 414 -10.28 -23.29 -9.90
C LEU A 414 -10.57 -24.02 -11.22
N CYS A 415 -9.54 -24.33 -12.02
CA CYS A 415 -9.69 -24.95 -13.34
C CYS A 415 -9.63 -26.48 -13.30
N ASP A 416 -8.80 -27.05 -12.43
CA ASP A 416 -8.43 -28.46 -12.45
C ASP A 416 -9.44 -29.36 -11.72
N ASN A 417 -10.38 -28.77 -10.95
CA ASN A 417 -11.37 -29.47 -10.11
C ASN A 417 -10.75 -30.53 -9.17
N GLU A 418 -9.47 -30.41 -8.86
CA GLU A 418 -8.78 -31.25 -7.90
C GLU A 418 -9.08 -30.78 -6.47
N LEU A 419 -9.20 -31.72 -5.53
CA LEU A 419 -9.43 -31.44 -4.10
C LEU A 419 -10.68 -30.58 -3.79
N VAL A 420 -11.63 -30.53 -4.72
CA VAL A 420 -12.93 -29.88 -4.55
C VAL A 420 -13.66 -30.48 -3.35
N ASP A 421 -14.03 -29.61 -2.42
CA ASP A 421 -14.80 -29.93 -1.22
C ASP A 421 -16.14 -29.17 -1.18
N LEU A 422 -16.43 -28.31 -2.17
CA LEU A 422 -17.61 -27.47 -2.22
C LEU A 422 -18.20 -27.37 -3.62
N GLU A 423 -19.51 -27.52 -3.73
CA GLU A 423 -20.29 -27.23 -4.94
C GLU A 423 -21.34 -26.14 -4.69
N LEU A 424 -21.34 -25.13 -5.55
CA LEU A 424 -22.34 -24.08 -5.59
C LEU A 424 -23.41 -24.44 -6.62
N LEU A 425 -24.60 -24.83 -6.16
CA LEU A 425 -25.71 -25.27 -7.01
C LEU A 425 -26.52 -24.07 -7.48
N LEU A 426 -26.63 -23.89 -8.80
CA LEU A 426 -27.36 -22.80 -9.44
C LEU A 426 -28.81 -23.19 -9.78
N ALA A 427 -29.65 -22.19 -9.99
CA ALA A 427 -31.07 -22.40 -10.30
C ALA A 427 -31.33 -22.95 -11.71
N ASP A 428 -30.39 -22.79 -12.63
CA ASP A 428 -30.41 -23.39 -13.97
C ASP A 428 -30.05 -24.89 -13.96
N GLY A 429 -29.79 -25.46 -12.77
CA GLY A 429 -29.40 -26.85 -12.57
C GLY A 429 -27.91 -27.11 -12.77
N SER A 430 -27.11 -26.10 -13.13
CA SER A 430 -25.66 -26.21 -13.18
C SER A 430 -25.03 -26.12 -11.78
N SER A 431 -23.80 -26.59 -11.65
CA SER A 431 -23.00 -26.45 -10.43
C SER A 431 -21.64 -25.86 -10.74
N LEU A 432 -21.08 -25.13 -9.78
CA LEU A 432 -19.70 -24.64 -9.83
C LEU A 432 -18.91 -25.26 -8.68
N SER A 433 -17.82 -25.93 -9.02
CA SER A 433 -16.86 -26.48 -8.06
C SER A 433 -16.02 -25.36 -7.42
N ALA A 434 -15.77 -25.48 -6.13
CA ALA A 434 -15.02 -24.52 -5.33
C ALA A 434 -14.35 -25.21 -4.13
N HIS A 435 -13.66 -24.41 -3.33
CA HIS A 435 -12.92 -24.83 -2.15
C HIS A 435 -13.36 -24.00 -0.95
N ALA A 436 -13.90 -24.64 0.08
CA ALA A 436 -14.47 -23.98 1.25
C ALA A 436 -13.44 -23.09 1.96
N ALA A 437 -12.20 -23.58 2.10
CA ALA A 437 -11.09 -22.84 2.72
C ALA A 437 -10.71 -21.53 1.99
N ILE A 438 -10.77 -21.53 0.65
CA ILE A 438 -10.47 -20.33 -0.14
C ILE A 438 -11.64 -19.35 -0.04
N LEU A 439 -12.88 -19.83 -0.11
CA LEU A 439 -14.06 -18.99 0.02
C LEU A 439 -14.24 -18.45 1.44
N SER A 440 -13.89 -19.18 2.49
CA SER A 440 -13.98 -18.68 3.87
C SER A 440 -13.04 -17.48 4.07
N ALA A 441 -11.83 -17.53 3.53
CA ALA A 441 -10.87 -16.42 3.61
C ALA A 441 -11.24 -15.23 2.69
N ARG A 442 -11.72 -15.50 1.47
CA ARG A 442 -11.84 -14.46 0.42
C ARG A 442 -13.26 -13.99 0.16
N CYS A 443 -14.24 -14.83 0.40
CA CYS A 443 -15.64 -14.57 0.07
C CYS A 443 -16.63 -15.29 1.00
N PRO A 444 -16.54 -15.09 2.34
CA PRO A 444 -17.31 -15.88 3.31
C PRO A 444 -18.83 -15.75 3.15
N LYS A 445 -19.32 -14.70 2.48
CA LYS A 445 -20.74 -14.51 2.17
C LYS A 445 -21.32 -15.50 1.16
N LEU A 446 -20.48 -16.24 0.45
CA LEU A 446 -20.92 -17.36 -0.41
C LEU A 446 -21.13 -18.65 0.39
N LEU A 447 -20.64 -18.71 1.63
CA LEU A 447 -20.86 -19.82 2.53
C LEU A 447 -22.08 -19.53 3.43
N PRO A 448 -22.92 -20.53 3.72
CA PRO A 448 -24.04 -20.35 4.62
C PRO A 448 -23.56 -20.17 6.06
N SER A 449 -24.38 -19.58 6.93
CA SER A 449 -24.04 -19.46 8.36
C SER A 449 -23.87 -20.84 9.00
N GLU A 450 -22.90 -20.95 9.90
CA GLU A 450 -22.34 -22.14 10.60
C GLU A 450 -23.38 -23.23 10.95
N LYS A 451 -24.63 -22.86 11.27
CA LYS A 451 -25.69 -23.80 11.67
C LYS A 451 -26.31 -24.65 10.54
N SER A 452 -25.85 -24.53 9.29
CA SER A 452 -26.56 -25.10 8.13
C SER A 452 -25.71 -25.83 7.09
N LEU A 453 -24.39 -25.99 7.32
CA LEU A 453 -23.56 -26.87 6.50
C LEU A 453 -23.90 -28.33 6.84
N VAL A 454 -24.85 -28.90 6.10
CA VAL A 454 -25.20 -30.32 6.23
C VAL A 454 -24.09 -31.14 5.58
N ARG A 455 -23.33 -31.87 6.40
CA ARG A 455 -22.40 -32.90 5.94
C ARG A 455 -23.22 -34.11 5.49
N ASP A 456 -23.08 -34.53 4.25
CA ASP A 456 -23.83 -35.69 3.76
C ASP A 456 -23.37 -36.97 4.50
N GLY A 457 -24.34 -37.72 5.01
CA GLY A 457 -24.10 -38.83 5.93
C GLY A 457 -23.89 -40.17 5.23
N LYS A 458 -22.76 -40.82 5.54
CA LYS A 458 -22.47 -42.27 5.44
C LYS A 458 -23.05 -43.00 4.21
N SER A 459 -22.32 -42.99 3.09
CA SER A 459 -22.31 -44.13 2.16
C SER A 459 -21.13 -45.04 2.49
N SER A 460 -21.41 -46.32 2.75
CA SER A 460 -20.39 -47.34 2.97
C SER A 460 -19.73 -47.70 1.63
N ASP A 461 -18.60 -47.07 1.33
CA ASP A 461 -17.58 -47.63 0.43
C ASP A 461 -16.24 -46.95 0.75
N GLU A 462 -15.20 -47.77 0.97
CA GLU A 462 -13.87 -47.41 1.48
C GLU A 462 -13.05 -46.46 0.56
N TRP A 463 -13.62 -45.95 -0.53
CA TRP A 463 -12.99 -44.99 -1.45
C TRP A 463 -13.59 -43.58 -1.47
N SER A 464 -14.65 -43.31 -0.69
CA SER A 464 -15.43 -42.05 -0.80
C SER A 464 -15.50 -41.24 0.50
N ARG A 465 -14.35 -40.97 1.15
CA ARG A 465 -14.28 -40.13 2.36
C ARG A 465 -14.12 -38.62 2.11
N ARG A 466 -14.37 -38.10 0.90
CA ARG A 466 -14.45 -36.64 0.67
C ARG A 466 -15.89 -36.20 0.87
N SER A 467 -16.15 -35.56 2.00
CA SER A 467 -17.45 -34.96 2.30
C SER A 467 -17.60 -33.72 1.43
N LEU A 468 -18.45 -33.78 0.41
CA LEU A 468 -18.70 -32.65 -0.48
C LEU A 468 -19.78 -31.75 0.15
N TYR A 469 -19.47 -30.47 0.35
CA TYR A 469 -20.45 -29.47 0.78
C TYR A 469 -21.26 -28.99 -0.41
N HIS A 470 -22.58 -28.89 -0.25
CA HIS A 470 -23.46 -28.30 -1.26
C HIS A 470 -24.08 -27.00 -0.75
N VAL A 471 -23.91 -25.92 -1.51
CA VAL A 471 -24.54 -24.63 -1.21
C VAL A 471 -25.43 -24.24 -2.37
N ARG A 472 -26.74 -24.19 -2.11
CA ARG A 472 -27.73 -23.77 -3.11
C ARG A 472 -27.80 -22.25 -3.20
N MET A 473 -27.48 -21.72 -4.39
CA MET A 473 -27.59 -20.30 -4.71
C MET A 473 -29.05 -19.90 -4.90
N SER A 474 -29.36 -18.63 -4.63
CA SER A 474 -30.66 -18.06 -4.99
C SER A 474 -30.82 -18.02 -6.51
N ASP A 475 -32.06 -18.20 -6.95
CA ASP A 475 -32.57 -17.96 -8.31
C ASP A 475 -32.19 -16.60 -8.93
N ARG A 476 -31.82 -15.62 -8.12
CA ARG A 476 -31.40 -14.28 -8.56
C ARG A 476 -29.90 -14.19 -8.89
N VAL A 477 -29.12 -15.21 -8.60
CA VAL A 477 -27.66 -15.21 -8.84
C VAL A 477 -27.38 -15.54 -10.30
N ASP A 478 -26.80 -14.59 -11.01
CA ASP A 478 -26.34 -14.79 -12.39
C ASP A 478 -25.11 -15.72 -12.42
N SER A 479 -25.17 -16.78 -13.23
CA SER A 479 -24.14 -17.82 -13.27
C SER A 479 -22.82 -17.33 -13.86
N HIS A 480 -22.85 -16.46 -14.86
CA HIS A 480 -21.65 -15.85 -15.44
C HIS A 480 -20.99 -14.89 -14.45
N ALA A 481 -21.78 -14.10 -13.74
CA ALA A 481 -21.30 -13.20 -12.72
C ALA A 481 -20.68 -13.96 -11.53
N LEU A 482 -21.29 -15.06 -11.10
CA LEU A 482 -20.75 -15.90 -10.03
C LEU A 482 -19.39 -16.51 -10.41
N LYS A 483 -19.23 -16.99 -11.65
CA LYS A 483 -17.93 -17.45 -12.17
C LYS A 483 -16.85 -16.38 -12.06
N LYS A 484 -17.20 -15.11 -12.35
CA LYS A 484 -16.27 -13.98 -12.21
C LYS A 484 -15.96 -13.63 -10.76
N ILE A 485 -16.93 -13.77 -9.85
CA ILE A 485 -16.67 -13.62 -8.41
C ILE A 485 -15.73 -14.72 -7.90
N LEU A 486 -15.88 -15.97 -8.35
CA LEU A 486 -14.96 -17.05 -8.04
C LEU A 486 -13.56 -16.79 -8.61
N GLU A 487 -13.46 -16.39 -9.89
CA GLU A 487 -12.16 -16.02 -10.48
C GLU A 487 -11.44 -14.93 -9.67
N TYR A 488 -12.16 -13.91 -9.21
CA TYR A 488 -11.61 -12.87 -8.35
C TYR A 488 -11.24 -13.39 -6.95
N ALA A 489 -12.07 -14.24 -6.35
CA ALA A 489 -11.82 -14.82 -5.04
C ALA A 489 -10.55 -15.69 -5.04
N TYR A 490 -10.28 -16.40 -6.13
CA TYR A 490 -9.11 -17.28 -6.27
C TYR A 490 -7.85 -16.56 -6.71
N THR A 491 -7.96 -15.44 -7.44
CA THR A 491 -6.76 -14.86 -8.07
C THR A 491 -6.48 -13.41 -7.67
N GLY A 492 -7.42 -12.76 -6.97
CA GLY A 492 -7.38 -11.32 -6.69
C GLY A 492 -7.56 -10.44 -7.93
N PHE A 493 -7.82 -11.06 -9.08
CA PHE A 493 -7.90 -10.44 -10.40
C PHE A 493 -8.99 -11.11 -11.24
N VAL A 494 -9.66 -10.36 -12.11
CA VAL A 494 -10.70 -10.91 -12.96
C VAL A 494 -10.84 -10.09 -14.23
N THR A 495 -11.10 -10.79 -15.33
CA THR A 495 -11.46 -10.15 -16.59
C THR A 495 -12.98 -10.07 -16.70
N VAL A 496 -13.53 -8.86 -16.77
CA VAL A 496 -14.98 -8.59 -16.85
C VAL A 496 -15.31 -7.98 -18.20
N ASP A 497 -16.32 -8.52 -18.87
CA ASP A 497 -16.83 -8.01 -20.13
C ASP A 497 -18.03 -7.08 -19.91
N ASP A 498 -18.27 -6.18 -20.87
CA ASP A 498 -19.24 -5.06 -20.77
C ASP A 498 -20.67 -5.51 -20.42
N ASP A 499 -21.08 -6.66 -20.94
CA ASP A 499 -22.43 -7.22 -20.78
C ASP A 499 -22.72 -7.73 -19.36
N ILE A 500 -21.69 -8.15 -18.62
CA ILE A 500 -21.83 -8.72 -17.27
C ILE A 500 -21.39 -7.79 -16.14
N VAL A 501 -20.95 -6.56 -16.44
CA VAL A 501 -20.48 -5.58 -15.43
C VAL A 501 -21.52 -5.32 -14.33
N LYS A 502 -22.79 -5.13 -14.70
CA LYS A 502 -23.87 -4.82 -13.74
C LYS A 502 -24.14 -6.01 -12.79
N PRO A 503 -24.34 -7.25 -13.29
CA PRO A 503 -24.38 -8.45 -12.45
C PRO A 503 -23.17 -8.61 -11.53
N VAL A 504 -21.95 -8.54 -12.07
CA VAL A 504 -20.71 -8.73 -11.30
C VAL A 504 -20.59 -7.69 -10.19
N LYS A 505 -20.85 -6.41 -10.50
CA LYS A 505 -20.83 -5.32 -9.51
C LYS A 505 -21.83 -5.56 -8.37
N THR A 506 -23.02 -6.09 -8.69
CA THR A 506 -24.07 -6.37 -7.70
C THR A 506 -23.64 -7.48 -6.76
N LEU A 507 -23.09 -8.57 -7.30
CA LEU A 507 -22.55 -9.65 -6.47
C LEU A 507 -21.32 -9.22 -5.67
N ALA A 508 -20.39 -8.45 -6.26
CA ALA A 508 -19.23 -7.92 -5.54
C ALA A 508 -19.65 -7.09 -4.31
N LYS A 509 -20.74 -6.31 -4.41
CA LYS A 509 -21.32 -5.58 -3.27
C LYS A 509 -21.85 -6.54 -2.19
N TYR A 510 -22.57 -7.59 -2.59
CA TYR A 510 -23.11 -8.59 -1.66
C TYR A 510 -22.00 -9.38 -0.94
N CYS A 511 -20.96 -9.74 -1.69
CA CYS A 511 -19.77 -10.45 -1.22
C CYS A 511 -18.78 -9.58 -0.45
N HIS A 512 -19.07 -8.29 -0.24
CA HIS A 512 -18.18 -7.32 0.40
C HIS A 512 -16.79 -7.16 -0.26
N LEU A 513 -16.69 -7.43 -1.56
CA LEU A 513 -15.47 -7.25 -2.35
C LEU A 513 -15.30 -5.78 -2.74
N LYS A 514 -14.91 -4.95 -1.76
CA LYS A 514 -14.87 -3.48 -1.88
C LYS A 514 -14.02 -3.01 -3.05
N SER A 515 -12.79 -3.50 -3.20
CA SER A 515 -11.86 -3.12 -4.27
C SER A 515 -12.42 -3.39 -5.67
N LEU A 516 -12.95 -4.59 -5.90
CA LEU A 516 -13.58 -4.96 -7.16
C LEU A 516 -14.79 -4.06 -7.45
N ARG A 517 -15.62 -3.81 -6.43
CA ARG A 517 -16.80 -2.95 -6.55
C ARG A 517 -16.42 -1.52 -6.92
N GLU A 518 -15.43 -0.92 -6.25
CA GLU A 518 -14.95 0.44 -6.50
C GLU A 518 -14.41 0.59 -7.94
N MET A 519 -13.64 -0.39 -8.43
CA MET A 519 -13.16 -0.45 -9.82
C MET A 519 -14.31 -0.53 -10.84
N LEU A 520 -15.27 -1.43 -10.64
CA LEU A 520 -16.45 -1.57 -11.51
C LEU A 520 -17.41 -0.36 -11.43
N GLN A 521 -17.31 0.45 -10.38
CA GLN A 521 -18.04 1.72 -10.23
C GLN A 521 -17.28 2.90 -10.83
N LYS A 522 -16.03 2.72 -11.27
CA LYS A 522 -15.13 3.79 -11.73
C LYS A 522 -14.93 4.87 -10.66
N GLU A 523 -14.91 4.45 -9.40
CA GLU A 523 -14.55 5.31 -8.29
C GLU A 523 -13.04 5.61 -8.35
N GLN A 524 -12.63 6.77 -7.84
CA GLN A 524 -11.19 7.06 -7.78
C GLN A 524 -10.53 6.19 -6.70
N PRO A 525 -9.25 5.81 -6.87
CA PRO A 525 -8.47 5.28 -5.77
C PRO A 525 -8.55 6.23 -4.57
N ARG A 526 -8.76 5.68 -3.37
CA ARG A 526 -8.73 6.49 -2.15
C ARG A 526 -7.28 6.88 -1.85
N TRP A 527 -7.06 8.16 -1.56
CA TRP A 527 -5.75 8.68 -1.19
C TRP A 527 -5.21 7.96 0.06
N ASN A 528 -3.93 7.62 0.06
CA ASN A 528 -3.27 6.87 1.15
C ASN A 528 -4.00 5.58 1.57
N SER A 529 -4.66 4.91 0.62
CA SER A 529 -5.18 3.55 0.83
C SER A 529 -4.18 2.49 0.39
N ASP A 530 -4.13 1.39 1.12
CA ASP A 530 -3.29 0.25 0.79
C ASP A 530 -3.85 -0.52 -0.42
N CYS A 531 -2.95 -1.03 -1.26
CA CYS A 531 -3.31 -1.97 -2.31
C CYS A 531 -3.77 -3.29 -1.66
N PRO A 532 -4.96 -3.82 -2.01
CA PRO A 532 -5.41 -5.13 -1.55
C PRO A 532 -4.39 -6.20 -1.91
N ARG A 533 -3.92 -6.94 -0.89
CA ARG A 533 -3.10 -8.14 -1.09
C ARG A 533 -3.99 -9.36 -1.24
N TYR A 534 -3.53 -10.30 -2.06
CA TYR A 534 -4.14 -11.63 -2.11
C TYR A 534 -3.58 -12.43 -0.93
N ASP A 535 -4.44 -12.75 0.03
CA ASP A 535 -4.05 -13.33 1.31
C ASP A 535 -5.13 -14.31 1.77
N LEU A 536 -4.69 -15.52 2.14
CA LEU A 536 -5.48 -16.64 2.65
C LEU A 536 -5.16 -16.97 4.11
N THR A 537 -4.29 -16.21 4.79
CA THR A 537 -3.84 -16.50 6.16
C THR A 537 -4.99 -16.60 7.17
N ALA A 538 -6.07 -15.84 6.95
CA ALA A 538 -7.31 -15.93 7.73
C ALA A 538 -7.95 -17.34 7.73
N ALA A 539 -7.65 -18.20 6.75
CA ALA A 539 -8.13 -19.59 6.74
C ALA A 539 -7.42 -20.47 7.78
N VAL A 540 -6.21 -20.09 8.22
CA VAL A 540 -5.38 -20.86 9.15
C VAL A 540 -5.46 -20.31 10.57
N GLU A 541 -6.09 -19.14 10.76
CA GLU A 541 -6.33 -18.59 12.09
C GLU A 541 -7.29 -19.50 12.90
N PRO A 542 -7.19 -19.51 14.25
CA PRO A 542 -8.08 -20.30 15.09
C PRO A 542 -9.53 -19.83 14.95
N ALA A 543 -10.27 -20.44 14.04
CA ALA A 543 -11.69 -20.25 13.82
C ALA A 543 -12.46 -21.53 14.16
N GLU A 544 -13.73 -21.41 14.55
CA GLU A 544 -14.58 -22.55 14.90
C GLU A 544 -14.75 -23.53 13.71
N ASP A 545 -14.66 -23.02 12.46
CA ASP A 545 -14.77 -23.80 11.21
C ASP A 545 -13.52 -23.64 10.34
N SER A 546 -12.40 -24.29 10.70
CA SER A 546 -11.13 -24.13 9.98
C SER A 546 -11.08 -24.80 8.60
N PHE A 547 -12.10 -25.56 8.18
CA PHE A 547 -12.11 -26.40 6.95
C PHE A 547 -10.82 -27.22 6.71
N SER A 548 -10.00 -27.40 7.75
CA SER A 548 -8.70 -28.05 7.61
C SER A 548 -8.86 -29.54 7.31
N ASP A 549 -8.06 -30.03 6.38
CA ASP A 549 -8.07 -31.41 5.89
C ASP A 549 -6.69 -32.08 5.98
N ILE A 550 -5.69 -31.38 6.53
CA ILE A 550 -4.36 -31.89 6.83
C ILE A 550 -3.70 -31.11 7.97
N ILE A 551 -2.84 -31.79 8.75
CA ILE A 551 -2.02 -31.19 9.81
C ILE A 551 -0.54 -31.19 9.38
N LEU A 552 0.16 -30.08 9.60
CA LEU A 552 1.62 -30.01 9.46
C LEU A 552 2.25 -30.03 10.85
N GLU A 553 3.11 -31.01 11.13
CA GLU A 553 3.81 -31.15 12.40
C GLU A 553 5.27 -30.71 12.24
N ALA A 554 5.75 -29.85 13.13
CA ALA A 554 7.15 -29.44 13.15
C ALA A 554 8.03 -30.53 13.78
N GLN A 555 9.28 -30.60 13.34
CA GLN A 555 10.32 -31.37 14.01
C GLN A 555 10.86 -30.57 15.20
N SER A 556 10.10 -30.56 16.30
CA SER A 556 10.51 -29.94 17.57
C SER A 556 10.29 -30.90 18.74
N ASN A 557 11.18 -30.80 19.73
CA ASN A 557 11.04 -31.49 21.01
C ASN A 557 10.30 -30.64 22.05
N ASP A 558 9.93 -29.41 21.70
CA ASP A 558 9.23 -28.50 22.60
C ASP A 558 7.75 -28.87 22.68
N GLU A 559 7.22 -29.01 23.89
CA GLU A 559 5.77 -29.16 24.12
C GLU A 559 5.07 -27.83 23.85
N MET A 560 3.92 -27.84 23.17
CA MET A 560 3.12 -26.65 22.89
C MET A 560 1.68 -26.84 23.36
N GLU A 561 1.10 -25.81 23.96
CA GLU A 561 -0.35 -25.76 24.20
C GLU A 561 -1.06 -25.34 22.91
N CYS A 562 -1.89 -26.22 22.35
CA CYS A 562 -2.72 -25.89 21.20
C CYS A 562 -3.95 -25.09 21.66
N HIS A 563 -4.13 -23.88 21.12
CA HIS A 563 -5.31 -23.06 21.39
C HIS A 563 -6.47 -23.29 20.40
N HIS A 564 -6.35 -24.27 19.49
CA HIS A 564 -7.40 -24.64 18.53
C HIS A 564 -8.39 -25.63 19.15
N GLY A 565 -9.47 -25.12 19.77
CA GLY A 565 -10.64 -25.92 20.14
C GLY A 565 -10.33 -27.28 20.79
N SER A 566 -10.89 -28.36 20.24
CA SER A 566 -10.77 -29.75 20.73
C SER A 566 -9.48 -30.47 20.30
N CYS A 567 -8.41 -29.75 19.94
CA CYS A 567 -7.16 -30.39 19.52
C CYS A 567 -6.40 -30.96 20.73
N GLU A 568 -6.21 -32.28 20.73
CA GLU A 568 -5.51 -33.04 21.79
C GLU A 568 -4.01 -33.25 21.49
N LEU A 569 -3.49 -32.71 20.38
CA LEU A 569 -2.09 -32.88 19.98
C LEU A 569 -1.15 -32.00 20.82
N SER A 570 -0.09 -32.61 21.36
CA SER A 570 0.93 -31.95 22.20
C SER A 570 2.18 -31.51 21.43
N THR A 571 2.36 -31.96 20.18
CA THR A 571 3.46 -31.54 19.31
C THR A 571 3.17 -30.19 18.65
N PRO A 572 4.16 -29.34 18.34
CA PRO A 572 3.92 -28.09 17.62
C PRO A 572 3.42 -28.37 16.19
N HIS A 573 2.21 -27.92 15.87
CA HIS A 573 1.55 -28.23 14.60
C HIS A 573 0.67 -27.08 14.10
N VAL A 574 0.31 -27.14 12.82
CA VAL A 574 -0.60 -26.21 12.15
C VAL A 574 -1.65 -26.96 11.34
N HIS A 575 -2.92 -26.63 11.54
CA HIS A 575 -4.02 -27.09 10.71
C HIS A 575 -3.98 -26.38 9.35
N SER A 576 -4.10 -27.12 8.26
CA SER A 576 -3.86 -26.63 6.90
C SER A 576 -4.80 -27.26 5.87
N HIS A 577 -4.65 -26.83 4.62
CA HIS A 577 -5.52 -27.16 3.50
C HIS A 577 -4.73 -27.78 2.35
N LYS A 578 -5.05 -29.03 1.98
CA LYS A 578 -4.38 -29.76 0.90
C LYS A 578 -4.39 -28.97 -0.40
N VAL A 579 -5.49 -28.26 -0.72
CA VAL A 579 -5.57 -27.44 -1.95
C VAL A 579 -4.51 -26.34 -1.97
N VAL A 580 -4.36 -25.57 -0.88
CA VAL A 580 -3.40 -24.45 -0.82
C VAL A 580 -1.96 -24.96 -0.91
N LEU A 581 -1.68 -26.04 -0.19
CA LEU A 581 -0.37 -26.70 -0.20
C LEU A 581 -0.03 -27.28 -1.57
N SER A 582 -0.98 -27.98 -2.21
CA SER A 582 -0.78 -28.62 -3.53
C SER A 582 -0.51 -27.60 -4.63
N MET A 583 -1.22 -26.48 -4.63
CA MET A 583 -1.01 -25.43 -5.64
C MET A 583 0.31 -24.69 -5.47
N SER A 584 0.94 -24.82 -4.31
CA SER A 584 2.15 -24.07 -3.97
C SER A 584 3.41 -24.93 -3.89
N CYS A 585 3.26 -26.26 -3.87
CA CYS A 585 4.34 -27.23 -3.68
C CYS A 585 4.09 -28.50 -4.51
N ASP A 586 4.93 -28.73 -5.51
CA ASP A 586 4.81 -29.88 -6.41
C ASP A 586 5.01 -31.21 -5.69
N TYR A 587 5.90 -31.24 -4.70
CA TYR A 587 6.10 -32.42 -3.86
C TYR A 587 4.81 -32.79 -3.12
N LEU A 588 4.16 -31.83 -2.47
CA LEU A 588 2.94 -32.07 -1.71
C LEU A 588 1.76 -32.42 -2.64
N ARG A 589 1.66 -31.78 -3.80
CA ARG A 589 0.69 -32.14 -4.83
C ARG A 589 0.84 -33.61 -5.23
N ALA A 590 2.06 -34.03 -5.56
CA ALA A 590 2.35 -35.42 -5.90
C ALA A 590 2.07 -36.37 -4.73
N LEU A 591 2.41 -35.98 -3.49
CA LEU A 591 2.14 -36.76 -2.28
C LEU A 591 0.64 -37.03 -2.13
N PHE A 592 -0.19 -35.99 -2.19
CA PHE A 592 -1.65 -36.11 -2.04
C PHE A 592 -2.34 -36.85 -3.19
N GLN A 593 -1.70 -36.92 -4.36
CA GLN A 593 -2.21 -37.60 -5.55
C GLN A 593 -1.62 -38.99 -5.78
N SER A 594 -0.63 -39.40 -4.99
CA SER A 594 0.12 -40.64 -5.22
C SER A 594 -0.70 -41.92 -5.06
N GLY A 595 -1.82 -41.88 -4.34
CA GLY A 595 -2.61 -43.06 -3.97
C GLY A 595 -1.88 -44.01 -2.99
N MET A 596 -0.68 -43.64 -2.52
CA MET A 596 0.06 -44.39 -1.51
C MET A 596 -0.51 -44.14 -0.11
N HIS A 597 -0.09 -44.92 0.88
CA HIS A 597 -0.59 -44.78 2.26
C HIS A 597 -0.41 -43.34 2.79
N GLU A 598 0.70 -42.71 2.45
CA GLU A 598 1.05 -41.34 2.82
C GLU A 598 0.08 -40.30 2.23
N SER A 599 -0.58 -40.57 1.11
CA SER A 599 -1.60 -39.68 0.53
C SER A 599 -2.87 -39.56 1.40
N PHE A 600 -3.11 -40.56 2.24
CA PHE A 600 -4.23 -40.63 3.18
C PHE A 600 -3.85 -40.18 4.60
N ALA A 601 -2.61 -39.75 4.82
CA ALA A 601 -2.17 -39.28 6.13
C ALA A 601 -3.00 -38.06 6.57
N GLU A 602 -3.35 -38.03 7.86
CA GLU A 602 -4.02 -36.90 8.52
C GLU A 602 -3.00 -35.81 8.93
N ALA A 603 -1.72 -36.19 9.07
CA ALA A 603 -0.62 -35.30 9.42
C ALA A 603 0.64 -35.57 8.58
N ILE A 604 1.39 -34.52 8.28
CA ILE A 604 2.71 -34.56 7.63
C ILE A 604 3.74 -34.02 8.62
N ARG A 605 4.78 -34.82 8.89
CA ARG A 605 5.95 -34.36 9.63
C ARG A 605 6.88 -33.59 8.70
N VAL A 606 7.04 -32.31 8.98
CA VAL A 606 7.91 -31.41 8.22
C VAL A 606 9.28 -31.40 8.90
N PRO A 607 10.39 -31.64 8.17
CA PRO A 607 11.73 -31.76 8.76
C PRO A 607 12.35 -30.39 9.04
N VAL A 608 11.61 -29.51 9.72
CA VAL A 608 12.02 -28.15 10.10
C VAL A 608 11.49 -27.83 11.50
N GLY A 609 12.12 -26.87 12.18
CA GLY A 609 11.67 -26.41 13.48
C GLY A 609 10.36 -25.60 13.42
N TRP A 610 9.77 -25.34 14.59
CA TRP A 610 8.48 -24.64 14.69
C TRP A 610 8.48 -23.24 14.03
N GLU A 611 9.52 -22.43 14.26
CA GLU A 611 9.64 -21.10 13.68
C GLU A 611 9.76 -21.13 12.14
N ALA A 612 10.44 -22.13 11.59
CA ALA A 612 10.51 -22.36 10.15
C ALA A 612 9.15 -22.80 9.60
N LEU A 613 8.46 -23.72 10.28
CA LEU A 613 7.12 -24.16 9.87
C LEU A 613 6.12 -22.99 9.84
N ASN A 614 6.12 -22.13 10.87
CA ASN A 614 5.25 -20.95 10.90
C ASN A 614 5.49 -20.01 9.72
N LYS A 615 6.76 -19.76 9.39
CA LYS A 615 7.12 -18.92 8.23
C LYS A 615 6.71 -19.59 6.91
N LEU A 616 6.88 -20.90 6.79
CA LEU A 616 6.48 -21.67 5.62
C LEU A 616 4.96 -21.63 5.41
N VAL A 617 4.19 -21.84 6.47
CA VAL A 617 2.73 -21.71 6.42
C VAL A 617 2.35 -20.28 6.01
N GLN A 618 2.95 -19.26 6.63
CA GLN A 618 2.67 -17.88 6.22
C GLN A 618 2.99 -17.64 4.75
N TRP A 619 4.07 -18.22 4.21
CA TRP A 619 4.40 -18.16 2.79
C TRP A 619 3.36 -18.88 1.92
N PHE A 620 2.89 -20.07 2.31
CA PHE A 620 1.85 -20.80 1.57
C PHE A 620 0.55 -20.01 1.41
N TYR A 621 0.16 -19.23 2.44
CA TYR A 621 -1.13 -18.54 2.46
C TYR A 621 -1.07 -17.06 2.09
N SER A 622 0.09 -16.41 2.17
CA SER A 622 0.27 -15.00 1.76
C SER A 622 1.06 -14.83 0.46
N GLY A 623 1.83 -15.85 0.06
CA GLY A 623 2.71 -15.82 -1.11
C GLY A 623 4.03 -15.07 -0.90
N GLU A 624 4.30 -14.57 0.32
CA GLU A 624 5.51 -13.83 0.67
C GLU A 624 6.14 -14.44 1.93
N LEU A 625 7.46 -14.63 1.93
CA LEU A 625 8.15 -15.08 3.12
C LEU A 625 8.30 -13.90 4.10
N PRO A 626 8.03 -14.07 5.41
CA PRO A 626 8.17 -12.99 6.37
C PRO A 626 9.60 -12.46 6.36
N ARG A 627 9.79 -11.16 6.09
CA ARG A 627 11.13 -10.55 6.06
C ARG A 627 11.61 -10.14 7.45
N VAL A 628 12.92 -10.15 7.66
CA VAL A 628 13.57 -9.52 8.83
C VAL A 628 14.17 -8.18 8.38
N PRO A 629 13.63 -7.03 8.82
CA PRO A 629 14.19 -5.75 8.43
C PRO A 629 15.61 -5.58 9.02
N PRO A 630 16.64 -5.25 8.22
CA PRO A 630 18.01 -4.99 8.68
C PRO A 630 18.14 -3.60 9.35
N ASP A 631 17.14 -3.21 10.14
CA ASP A 631 17.06 -1.93 10.83
C ASP A 631 17.84 -1.96 12.17
N CYS A 632 17.77 -0.90 13.00
CA CYS A 632 18.47 -0.99 14.28
C CYS A 632 17.90 -2.00 15.27
N ARG A 633 16.68 -2.52 15.08
CA ARG A 633 16.19 -3.60 15.95
C ARG A 633 17.04 -4.83 15.72
N TRP A 634 17.27 -5.17 14.45
CA TRP A 634 18.19 -6.23 14.07
C TRP A 634 19.59 -5.98 14.63
N LYS A 635 20.15 -4.77 14.45
CA LYS A 635 21.51 -4.45 14.92
C LYS A 635 21.68 -4.45 16.44
N ASN A 636 20.61 -4.22 17.19
CA ASN A 636 20.62 -4.20 18.66
C ASN A 636 20.27 -5.55 19.30
N MET A 637 19.91 -6.57 18.51
CA MET A 637 19.72 -7.93 19.01
C MET A 637 21.06 -8.53 19.44
N SER A 638 21.02 -9.43 20.43
CA SER A 638 22.19 -10.26 20.75
C SER A 638 22.53 -11.19 19.57
N ALA A 639 23.75 -11.72 19.52
CA ALA A 639 24.12 -12.70 18.49
C ALA A 639 23.20 -13.94 18.52
N GLU A 640 22.79 -14.38 19.70
CA GLU A 640 21.87 -15.51 19.91
C GLU A 640 20.46 -15.21 19.37
N GLU A 641 19.94 -14.02 19.65
CA GLU A 641 18.64 -13.56 19.11
C GLU A 641 18.70 -13.46 17.58
N GLN A 642 19.75 -12.85 17.03
CA GLN A 642 19.97 -12.76 15.59
C GLN A 642 20.02 -14.16 14.94
N LEU A 643 20.78 -15.08 15.53
CA LEU A 643 20.88 -16.45 15.05
C LEU A 643 19.52 -17.16 15.08
N SER A 644 18.76 -17.05 16.18
CA SER A 644 17.42 -17.66 16.29
C SER A 644 16.45 -17.18 15.20
N ARG A 645 16.62 -15.92 14.74
CA ARG A 645 15.81 -15.35 13.65
C ARG A 645 16.27 -15.84 12.28
N LEU A 646 17.56 -16.13 12.08
CA LEU A 646 18.12 -16.55 10.79
C LEU A 646 18.06 -18.06 10.54
N LYS A 647 18.19 -18.89 11.58
CA LYS A 647 18.10 -20.37 11.47
C LYS A 647 16.91 -20.86 10.64
N PRO A 648 15.68 -20.33 10.85
CA PRO A 648 14.52 -20.73 10.06
C PRO A 648 14.72 -20.57 8.54
N TYR A 649 15.43 -19.54 8.08
CA TYR A 649 15.64 -19.32 6.65
C TYR A 649 16.60 -20.34 6.03
N ALA A 650 17.59 -20.81 6.78
CA ALA A 650 18.48 -21.89 6.32
C ALA A 650 17.74 -23.25 6.27
N GLU A 651 16.89 -23.54 7.26
CA GLU A 651 16.02 -24.72 7.25
C GLU A 651 15.05 -24.68 6.05
N LEU A 652 14.41 -23.53 5.79
CA LEU A 652 13.51 -23.36 4.66
C LEU A 652 14.21 -23.44 3.31
N SER A 653 15.43 -22.92 3.20
CA SER A 653 16.27 -23.06 2.01
C SER A 653 16.52 -24.55 1.71
N SER A 654 16.89 -25.33 2.73
CA SER A 654 17.09 -26.78 2.58
C SER A 654 15.80 -27.52 2.23
N LEU A 655 14.69 -27.19 2.91
CA LEU A 655 13.39 -27.78 2.60
C LEU A 655 12.93 -27.44 1.17
N ALA A 656 13.22 -26.23 0.68
CA ALA A 656 12.83 -25.79 -0.66
C ALA A 656 13.45 -26.63 -1.75
N GLU A 657 14.70 -27.09 -1.59
CA GLU A 657 15.36 -28.01 -2.53
C GLU A 657 14.68 -29.38 -2.55
N PHE A 658 14.24 -29.87 -1.38
CA PHE A 658 13.59 -31.16 -1.24
C PHE A 658 12.11 -31.16 -1.70
N TRP A 659 11.36 -30.10 -1.37
CA TRP A 659 9.93 -29.95 -1.67
C TRP A 659 9.64 -29.21 -2.98
N PHE A 660 10.68 -28.74 -3.69
CA PHE A 660 10.56 -27.93 -4.91
C PHE A 660 9.73 -26.65 -4.69
N LEU A 661 10.02 -25.93 -3.60
CA LEU A 661 9.33 -24.69 -3.26
C LEU A 661 9.92 -23.51 -4.05
N GLU A 662 9.35 -23.22 -5.21
CA GLU A 662 9.79 -22.14 -6.11
C GLU A 662 9.83 -20.78 -5.39
N GLY A 663 11.00 -20.14 -5.36
CA GLY A 663 11.22 -18.80 -4.79
C GLY A 663 11.61 -18.78 -3.31
N VAL A 664 11.34 -19.85 -2.53
CA VAL A 664 11.60 -19.86 -1.08
C VAL A 664 13.10 -19.83 -0.78
N LYS A 665 13.90 -20.54 -1.58
CA LYS A 665 15.36 -20.54 -1.45
C LYS A 665 15.95 -19.15 -1.71
N GLU A 666 15.51 -18.49 -2.79
CA GLU A 666 15.95 -17.16 -3.18
C GLU A 666 15.50 -16.09 -2.17
N GLU A 667 14.25 -16.14 -1.70
CA GLU A 667 13.74 -15.23 -0.66
C GLU A 667 14.49 -15.42 0.68
N SER A 668 14.81 -16.67 1.04
CA SER A 668 15.61 -16.99 2.23
C SER A 668 17.03 -16.42 2.13
N LEU A 669 17.66 -16.59 0.96
CA LEU A 669 18.98 -16.02 0.66
C LEU A 669 18.97 -14.49 0.74
N GLU A 670 17.97 -13.83 0.16
CA GLU A 670 17.81 -12.36 0.20
C GLU A 670 17.74 -11.86 1.65
N VAL A 671 16.92 -12.51 2.50
CA VAL A 671 16.76 -12.12 3.91
C VAL A 671 18.06 -12.31 4.68
N VAL A 672 18.70 -13.48 4.57
CA VAL A 672 19.95 -13.77 5.29
C VAL A 672 21.06 -12.82 4.85
N ALA A 673 21.27 -12.64 3.54
CA ALA A 673 22.28 -11.74 3.01
C ALA A 673 22.04 -10.29 3.46
N SER A 674 20.81 -9.80 3.38
CA SER A 674 20.45 -8.45 3.81
C SER A 674 20.72 -8.22 5.30
N CYS A 675 20.42 -9.21 6.15
CA CYS A 675 20.66 -9.13 7.59
C CYS A 675 22.15 -9.15 7.93
N LEU A 676 22.92 -10.08 7.37
CA LEU A 676 24.34 -10.25 7.67
C LEU A 676 25.21 -9.11 7.11
N ASN A 677 24.83 -8.55 5.96
CA ASN A 677 25.46 -7.34 5.42
C ASN A 677 25.27 -6.11 6.34
N SER A 678 24.25 -6.13 7.20
CA SER A 678 23.95 -5.01 8.12
C SER A 678 24.56 -5.17 9.52
N SER A 679 24.77 -6.42 9.97
CA SER A 679 25.36 -6.76 11.26
C SER A 679 26.00 -8.15 11.17
N THR A 680 27.28 -8.24 11.55
CA THR A 680 28.06 -9.48 11.45
C THR A 680 28.06 -10.32 12.72
N ASN A 681 27.24 -9.97 13.73
CA ASN A 681 27.34 -10.55 15.08
C ASN A 681 26.99 -12.05 15.09
N ALA A 682 26.00 -12.48 14.30
CA ALA A 682 25.59 -13.88 14.19
C ALA A 682 26.15 -14.61 12.95
N SER A 683 27.05 -13.98 12.19
CA SER A 683 27.46 -14.49 10.88
C SER A 683 28.16 -15.85 10.95
N LEU A 684 29.09 -16.06 11.89
CA LEU A 684 29.83 -17.33 11.99
C LEU A 684 28.93 -18.50 12.38
N ASP A 685 28.05 -18.30 13.36
CA ASP A 685 27.09 -19.33 13.77
C ASP A 685 26.07 -19.62 12.67
N THR A 686 25.66 -18.59 11.91
CA THR A 686 24.78 -18.75 10.76
C THR A 686 25.46 -19.53 9.63
N ILE A 687 26.74 -19.25 9.35
CA ILE A 687 27.56 -19.98 8.36
C ILE A 687 27.67 -21.45 8.76
N SER A 688 28.05 -21.72 10.03
CA SER A 688 28.20 -23.09 10.53
C SER A 688 26.87 -23.85 10.45
N PHE A 689 25.76 -23.22 10.86
CA PHE A 689 24.43 -23.83 10.76
C PHE A 689 24.01 -24.11 9.31
N ALA A 690 24.21 -23.16 8.39
CA ALA A 690 23.90 -23.34 6.98
C ALA A 690 24.76 -24.44 6.33
N ALA A 691 26.04 -24.52 6.67
CA ALA A 691 26.95 -25.58 6.19
C ALA A 691 26.49 -26.96 6.68
N ASN A 692 26.04 -27.09 7.93
CA ASN A 692 25.49 -28.33 8.48
C ASN A 692 24.23 -28.80 7.75
N LEU A 693 23.47 -27.88 7.14
CA LEU A 693 22.31 -28.17 6.28
C LEU A 693 22.68 -28.32 4.79
N GLY A 694 23.97 -28.26 4.44
CA GLY A 694 24.46 -28.33 3.06
C GLY A 694 24.09 -27.12 2.20
N GLN A 695 23.69 -26.00 2.80
CA GLN A 695 23.20 -24.82 2.09
C GLN A 695 24.36 -23.89 1.67
N TRP A 696 25.15 -24.33 0.69
CA TRP A 696 26.40 -23.67 0.31
C TRP A 696 26.25 -22.28 -0.32
N GLU A 697 25.14 -21.99 -1.01
CA GLU A 697 24.86 -20.64 -1.54
C GLU A 697 24.64 -19.62 -0.42
N LEU A 698 23.95 -20.03 0.65
CA LEU A 698 23.78 -19.23 1.86
C LEU A 698 25.14 -19.03 2.57
N VAL A 699 25.96 -20.07 2.63
CA VAL A 699 27.31 -20.01 3.20
C VAL A 699 28.18 -19.02 2.43
N ASP A 700 28.21 -19.08 1.10
CA ASP A 700 29.00 -18.18 0.25
C ASP A 700 28.58 -16.71 0.43
N ALA A 701 27.27 -16.43 0.37
CA ALA A 701 26.73 -15.10 0.60
C ALA A 701 27.06 -14.56 2.01
N ALA A 702 26.96 -15.41 3.03
CA ALA A 702 27.30 -15.05 4.41
C ALA A 702 28.81 -14.83 4.59
N ILE A 703 29.67 -15.62 3.95
CA ILE A 703 31.13 -15.46 3.97
C ILE A 703 31.53 -14.10 3.39
N GLY A 704 30.91 -13.67 2.28
CA GLY A 704 31.15 -12.35 1.69
C GLY A 704 30.95 -11.20 2.70
N SER A 705 29.97 -11.33 3.60
CA SER A 705 29.69 -10.32 4.63
C SER A 705 30.77 -10.22 5.72
N VAL A 706 31.53 -11.30 5.98
CA VAL A 706 32.52 -11.38 7.06
C VAL A 706 33.96 -11.52 6.62
N ALA A 707 34.24 -11.66 5.33
CA ALA A 707 35.58 -11.83 4.78
C ALA A 707 36.57 -10.78 5.33
N HIS A 708 36.14 -9.52 5.44
CA HIS A 708 36.94 -8.41 5.97
C HIS A 708 37.36 -8.57 7.45
N LEU A 709 36.70 -9.44 8.21
CA LEU A 709 36.98 -9.72 9.63
C LEU A 709 37.98 -10.87 9.82
N TYR A 710 38.38 -11.57 8.76
CA TYR A 710 39.20 -12.78 8.83
C TYR A 710 40.43 -12.67 9.77
N PRO A 711 41.28 -11.62 9.74
CA PRO A 711 42.41 -11.50 10.66
C PRO A 711 41.99 -11.47 12.13
N ARG A 712 40.90 -10.74 12.46
CA ARG A 712 40.40 -10.63 13.84
C ARG A 712 39.84 -11.96 14.32
N LEU A 713 39.10 -12.66 13.46
CA LEU A 713 38.53 -13.97 13.77
C LEU A 713 39.64 -15.00 14.03
N ARG A 714 40.69 -15.01 13.20
CA ARG A 714 41.87 -15.85 13.39
C ARG A 714 42.54 -15.58 14.73
N ASP A 715 42.80 -14.31 15.04
CA ASP A 715 43.54 -13.94 16.26
C ASP A 715 42.70 -14.21 17.53
N SER A 716 41.37 -14.25 17.41
CA SER A 716 40.44 -14.60 18.51
C SER A 716 40.21 -16.10 18.73
N GLY A 717 40.71 -16.97 17.84
CA GLY A 717 40.48 -18.42 17.88
C GLY A 717 39.10 -18.89 17.39
N GLN A 718 38.19 -17.98 17.02
CA GLN A 718 36.83 -18.33 16.58
C GLN A 718 36.80 -19.14 15.27
N LEU A 719 37.88 -19.11 14.48
CA LEU A 719 38.00 -19.91 13.26
C LEU A 719 38.18 -21.42 13.54
N GLU A 720 38.67 -21.81 14.72
CA GLU A 720 38.94 -23.21 15.04
C GLU A 720 37.67 -24.07 15.17
N GLN A 721 36.50 -23.42 15.26
CA GLN A 721 35.19 -24.06 15.38
C GLN A 721 34.49 -24.29 14.02
N LEU A 722 35.10 -23.81 12.93
CA LEU A 722 34.53 -23.93 11.59
C LEU A 722 35.07 -25.18 10.88
N ASP A 723 34.23 -25.77 10.04
CA ASP A 723 34.64 -26.84 9.14
C ASP A 723 35.73 -26.35 8.16
N GLU A 724 36.63 -27.25 7.75
CA GLU A 724 37.77 -26.90 6.88
C GLU A 724 37.32 -26.36 5.51
N ASP A 725 36.22 -26.85 4.96
CA ASP A 725 35.71 -26.34 3.68
C ASP A 725 35.21 -24.89 3.82
N VAL A 726 34.53 -24.60 4.93
CA VAL A 726 34.11 -23.23 5.29
C VAL A 726 35.32 -22.31 5.50
N LEU A 727 36.35 -22.80 6.20
CA LEU A 727 37.58 -22.04 6.42
C LEU A 727 38.31 -21.71 5.13
N ASN A 728 38.37 -22.65 4.20
CA ASN A 728 39.01 -22.44 2.90
C ASN A 728 38.23 -21.43 2.04
N MET A 729 36.90 -21.47 2.05
CA MET A 729 36.08 -20.45 1.39
C MET A 729 36.31 -19.07 1.99
N LEU A 730 36.31 -18.94 3.33
CA LEU A 730 36.56 -17.67 4.00
C LEU A 730 37.97 -17.12 3.71
N ARG A 731 38.99 -17.98 3.65
CA ARG A 731 40.36 -17.62 3.24
C ARG A 731 40.39 -17.08 1.82
N ALA A 732 39.74 -17.79 0.89
CA ALA A 732 39.70 -17.40 -0.52
C ALA A 732 38.99 -16.05 -0.71
N GLU A 733 37.85 -15.85 -0.03
CA GLU A 733 37.09 -14.61 -0.13
C GLU A 733 37.82 -13.42 0.52
N TYR A 734 38.55 -13.64 1.61
CA TYR A 734 39.43 -12.63 2.18
C TYR A 734 40.54 -12.20 1.20
N VAL A 735 41.14 -13.14 0.46
CA VAL A 735 42.12 -12.81 -0.59
C VAL A 735 41.49 -11.98 -1.71
N ARG A 736 40.29 -12.34 -2.17
CA ARG A 736 39.55 -11.55 -3.17
C ARG A 736 39.24 -10.15 -2.65
N TYR A 737 38.80 -10.03 -1.41
CA TYR A 737 38.54 -8.75 -0.75
C TYR A 737 39.80 -7.84 -0.73
N LEU A 738 40.97 -8.40 -0.43
CA LEU A 738 42.25 -7.66 -0.48
C LEU A 738 42.62 -7.21 -1.89
N GLN A 739 42.41 -8.06 -2.90
CA GLN A 739 42.70 -7.74 -4.30
C GLN A 739 41.83 -6.61 -4.85
N HIS A 740 40.54 -6.58 -4.50
CA HIS A 740 39.62 -5.51 -4.88
C HIS A 740 39.98 -4.16 -4.23
N ARG A 741 40.53 -4.19 -3.01
CA ARG A 741 40.97 -2.98 -2.30
C ARG A 741 42.34 -2.46 -2.77
N GLY A 742 43.18 -3.34 -3.33
CA GLY A 742 44.50 -3.01 -3.87
C GLY A 742 44.47 -2.38 -5.27
N GLY A 743 43.34 -2.42 -5.98
CA GLY A 743 43.18 -1.87 -7.34
C GLY A 743 42.64 -0.43 -7.43
N SER A 744 42.45 0.26 -6.31
CA SER A 744 42.03 1.68 -6.26
C SER A 744 43.17 2.64 -5.85
N TYR A 745 44.39 2.38 -6.32
CA TYR A 745 45.51 3.31 -6.22
C TYR A 745 45.96 3.78 -7.62
#